data_AF-A0A812K2V3-F1
#
_entry.id   AF-A0A812K2V3-F1
#
_cell.length_a   1.000
_cell.length_b   1.000
_cell.length_c   1.000
_cell.angle_alpha   90.00
_cell.angle_beta   90.00
_cell.angle_gamma   90.00
#
_symmetry.space_group_name_H-M   'P 1'
#
loop_
_entity.id
_entity.type
_entity.pdbx_description
1 polymer ?
#
loop_
_entity_poly.entity_id
_entity_poly.type
_entity_poly.pdbx_seq_one_letter_code
_entity_poly.pdbx_strand_id
1 'polypeptide(L)'
;MDFVVPLLHSSVPAVRTCGCRTASGSCLGAVPYEHASKKFLLLAMGLAGACKLRHRKLRHMRPGTTRVQRRFFDFGGEKSVNDNVVGLIFDDRMAQHRNLEDPSHPEQPARILKVFEYLEREGLTQRCVRLDARKATKEELELKHTPEHVDAMFQIANMSEKETVELSQKYDSIFLCPDSLEAAMLAAGSVLSATEEVCAGKVQSAVCVVRPPGHHAESDAARGFCLFGNVGLAAAMARQRGLSSKTLIVDFDVHHGNGTHRMFEEDESVLFCSVHRYDRGKYYPTGPLGNFTSHGVGEGEGYTVNVPWEVEKSKTPPGDAEFLYAFDRLFLPIAEAFAPDLVLISAGFDAAPGDPLGGCIVTPNGFYEITKRLMGLADGRVVLAQEGGYNVESNSESMAACTRALLGEEPPQKSQLPGFNVGSDDRNSQPAAMSHVATVEAARKHYAQFWQCLRPQVAYSLLAVSPDRHLEYIRCMTGSEPLANGILGFLAAFVHPQQALYQVMELLEGPDLFDFLAQRSAKLEERLAAGLVKQMVKAVHFLHRTVGALHRDIKPENFGFIKPPIAGQPLPELKLFDLGLAWVLKAPVTDETARNLLRIKRCGTACYMAPEVWDGNTGPPSDVWGVGVVSYIVTSLEVPFKLMEAKQPKVAIRTNPLSFESHAWRNTSDDAKQFLEGLLDKEPTTRLTTADALAHDWMQDTRMGLPPIAEGIRAEDEAGGQGGKTFQKALPSLPPKSKRSEAGFFESMTYAPSSYFCDVDASSGS
;
A
#
# COMPACT_ATOMS: atom_id res chain seq x y z
N MET A 1 -8.59 -13.60 15.23
CA MET A 1 -7.34 -12.80 15.32
C MET A 1 -6.21 -13.68 15.86
N ASP A 2 -5.90 -14.73 15.12
CA ASP A 2 -4.66 -15.50 15.25
C ASP A 2 -4.01 -15.53 13.86
N PHE A 3 -2.71 -15.81 13.81
CA PHE A 3 -1.78 -15.74 12.65
C PHE A 3 -1.01 -14.42 12.46
N VAL A 4 0.14 -14.34 13.14
CA VAL A 4 1.39 -13.83 12.55
C VAL A 4 2.50 -14.81 12.95
N VAL A 5 3.46 -15.01 12.03
CA VAL A 5 4.70 -15.83 12.09
C VAL A 5 4.52 -17.27 11.55
N PRO A 6 5.19 -17.67 10.44
CA PRO A 6 6.65 -17.77 10.40
C PRO A 6 7.37 -17.33 9.12
N LEU A 7 8.32 -16.39 9.26
CA LEU A 7 9.47 -16.23 8.37
C LEU A 7 10.64 -15.74 9.23
N LEU A 8 11.47 -16.65 9.70
CA LEU A 8 12.87 -16.44 10.09
C LEU A 8 13.45 -17.82 10.45
N HIS A 9 13.99 -18.55 9.47
CA HIS A 9 15.12 -19.47 9.66
C HIS A 9 15.63 -19.98 8.31
N SER A 10 16.67 -19.35 7.79
CA SER A 10 17.59 -19.99 6.86
C SER A 10 18.94 -19.29 6.90
N SER A 11 19.83 -19.74 7.80
CA SER A 11 21.29 -19.85 7.60
C SER A 11 22.04 -20.02 8.93
N VAL A 12 22.31 -21.27 9.34
CA VAL A 12 23.45 -21.63 10.20
C VAL A 12 23.97 -22.99 9.71
N PRO A 13 25.29 -23.19 9.51
CA PRO A 13 25.83 -24.45 8.98
C PRO A 13 25.87 -25.56 10.02
N ALA A 14 25.77 -26.80 9.51
CA ALA A 14 25.67 -28.04 10.26
C ALA A 14 26.82 -28.29 11.26
N VAL A 15 26.47 -28.60 12.50
CA VAL A 15 27.35 -29.24 13.49
C VAL A 15 26.76 -30.62 13.83
N ARG A 16 27.67 -31.59 13.85
CA ARG A 16 27.48 -33.05 13.93
C ARG A 16 26.55 -33.52 15.04
N THR A 17 25.67 -34.47 14.71
CA THR A 17 24.93 -35.32 15.65
C THR A 17 25.82 -36.42 16.23
N CYS A 18 25.86 -36.56 17.55
CA CYS A 18 26.18 -37.80 18.25
C CYS A 18 24.97 -38.18 19.11
N GLY A 19 24.55 -39.43 19.04
CA GLY A 19 23.25 -39.90 19.55
C GLY A 19 23.24 -40.29 21.03
N CYS A 20 22.03 -40.50 21.55
CA CYS A 20 21.69 -41.61 22.44
C CYS A 20 20.17 -41.74 22.61
N ARG A 21 19.72 -42.97 22.87
CA ARG A 21 18.33 -43.44 22.91
C ARG A 21 17.71 -43.39 24.31
N THR A 22 16.40 -43.68 24.34
CA THR A 22 15.52 -44.21 25.43
C THR A 22 14.83 -43.17 26.31
N ALA A 23 13.65 -43.36 26.91
CA ALA A 23 12.39 -44.10 26.64
C ALA A 23 11.44 -43.79 27.84
N SER A 24 10.13 -44.02 27.64
CA SER A 24 9.05 -44.24 28.65
C SER A 24 8.31 -43.05 29.28
N GLY A 25 6.97 -43.20 29.43
CA GLY A 25 6.18 -42.54 30.48
C GLY A 25 4.85 -41.91 30.06
N SER A 26 3.74 -42.49 30.48
CA SER A 26 2.34 -42.23 30.08
C SER A 26 1.56 -41.19 30.91
N CYS A 27 0.66 -40.47 30.22
CA CYS A 27 -0.75 -40.11 30.51
C CYS A 27 -1.23 -39.34 31.78
N LEU A 28 -2.09 -38.35 31.46
CA LEU A 28 -3.30 -37.84 32.13
C LEU A 28 -3.24 -36.57 32.99
N GLY A 29 -4.01 -35.56 32.56
CA GLY A 29 -4.45 -34.41 33.36
C GLY A 29 -4.99 -33.25 32.50
N ALA A 30 -6.28 -33.28 32.14
CA ALA A 30 -6.98 -32.21 31.43
C ALA A 30 -7.52 -31.15 32.40
N VAL A 31 -7.30 -29.86 32.13
CA VAL A 31 -7.96 -28.67 32.73
C VAL A 31 -7.96 -27.53 31.65
N PRO A 32 -9.00 -26.68 31.53
CA PRO A 32 -9.37 -26.03 30.26
C PRO A 32 -8.65 -24.71 29.96
N TYR A 33 -8.54 -24.40 28.67
CA TYR A 33 -7.90 -23.20 28.13
C TYR A 33 -8.94 -22.08 27.98
N GLU A 34 -8.89 -21.07 28.84
CA GLU A 34 -9.67 -19.82 28.69
C GLU A 34 -8.97 -18.83 27.74
N HIS A 35 -9.79 -18.14 26.97
CA HIS A 35 -9.46 -17.15 25.95
C HIS A 35 -8.56 -16.00 26.46
N ALA A 36 -7.38 -15.82 25.84
CA ALA A 36 -6.60 -14.58 25.92
C ALA A 36 -6.74 -13.80 24.60
N SER A 37 -7.54 -12.74 24.63
CA SER A 37 -7.82 -11.85 23.51
C SER A 37 -6.62 -10.97 23.17
N LYS A 38 -6.05 -11.12 21.96
CA LYS A 38 -5.05 -10.19 21.38
C LYS A 38 -5.69 -8.83 21.09
N LYS A 39 -5.27 -7.78 21.81
CA LYS A 39 -5.63 -6.38 21.52
C LYS A 39 -4.52 -5.71 20.72
N PHE A 40 -4.80 -5.33 19.47
CA PHE A 40 -4.00 -4.37 18.69
C PHE A 40 -4.31 -2.95 19.20
N LEU A 41 -3.30 -2.11 19.42
CA LEU A 41 -3.50 -0.71 19.76
C LEU A 41 -3.47 0.14 18.47
N LEU A 42 -4.64 0.48 17.93
CA LEU A 42 -4.79 1.54 16.92
C LEU A 42 -4.76 2.89 17.64
N LEU A 43 -3.85 3.79 17.28
CA LEU A 43 -3.91 5.19 17.72
C LEU A 43 -4.57 6.03 16.61
N ALA A 44 -5.83 6.39 16.81
CA ALA A 44 -6.54 7.34 15.94
C ALA A 44 -6.31 8.77 16.45
N MET A 45 -5.68 9.63 15.65
CA MET A 45 -5.66 11.08 15.88
C MET A 45 -6.83 11.72 15.14
N GLY A 46 -7.91 12.03 15.86
CA GLY A 46 -9.06 12.75 15.30
C GLY A 46 -8.82 14.26 15.29
N LEU A 47 -8.88 14.88 14.11
CA LEU A 47 -8.94 16.34 13.96
C LEU A 47 -10.41 16.79 13.86
N ALA A 48 -10.96 17.33 14.94
CA ALA A 48 -12.16 18.15 14.90
C ALA A 48 -11.74 19.62 15.04
N GLY A 49 -11.78 20.36 13.93
CA GLY A 49 -11.45 21.79 13.89
C GLY A 49 -12.47 22.53 13.03
N ALA A 50 -13.53 23.02 13.66
CA ALA A 50 -14.54 23.86 13.04
C ALA A 50 -13.93 25.19 12.57
N CYS A 51 -13.97 25.46 11.26
CA CYS A 51 -13.55 26.74 10.69
C CYS A 51 -14.80 27.55 10.28
N LYS A 52 -15.19 28.52 11.10
CA LYS A 52 -16.18 29.56 10.74
C LYS A 52 -15.50 30.56 9.80
N LEU A 53 -15.84 30.52 8.51
CA LEU A 53 -15.46 31.56 7.56
C LEU A 53 -16.24 32.86 7.84
N ARG A 54 -15.51 33.93 8.17
CA ARG A 54 -16.00 35.31 8.09
C ARG A 54 -15.73 35.86 6.69
N HIS A 55 -16.80 36.17 5.96
CA HIS A 55 -16.75 36.96 4.73
C HIS A 55 -16.15 38.35 4.99
N ARG A 56 -15.13 38.74 4.22
CA ARG A 56 -14.81 40.16 3.99
C ARG A 56 -14.60 40.40 2.50
N LYS A 57 -15.53 41.15 1.92
CA LYS A 57 -15.51 41.69 0.55
C LYS A 57 -14.28 42.56 0.34
N LEU A 58 -13.55 42.36 -0.76
CA LEU A 58 -12.76 43.40 -1.41
C LEU A 58 -12.97 43.32 -2.93
N ARG A 59 -13.15 44.50 -3.52
CA ARG A 59 -13.65 44.78 -4.87
C ARG A 59 -12.51 44.81 -5.91
N HIS A 60 -12.84 44.34 -7.11
CA HIS A 60 -12.48 44.85 -8.46
C HIS A 60 -11.02 45.29 -8.75
N MET A 61 -10.34 44.52 -9.62
CA MET A 61 -9.65 45.00 -10.84
C MET A 61 -9.56 43.86 -11.88
N ARG A 62 -9.77 44.17 -13.17
CA ARG A 62 -9.57 43.28 -14.36
C ARG A 62 -8.23 43.64 -15.08
N PRO A 63 -7.85 43.03 -16.22
CA PRO A 63 -7.13 41.75 -16.34
C PRO A 63 -5.79 41.90 -17.10
N GLY A 64 -4.80 41.04 -16.82
CA GLY A 64 -3.54 40.95 -17.56
C GLY A 64 -2.96 39.53 -17.51
N THR A 65 -2.77 38.96 -18.69
CA THR A 65 -2.40 37.58 -19.07
C THR A 65 -1.10 37.01 -18.47
N THR A 66 -1.16 35.79 -17.90
CA THR A 66 -0.50 34.56 -18.42
C THR A 66 -0.99 33.29 -17.67
N ARG A 67 -1.42 32.29 -18.45
CA ARG A 67 -1.96 30.98 -18.04
C ARG A 67 -0.84 30.01 -17.66
N VAL A 68 -0.86 29.51 -16.41
CA VAL A 68 -0.64 28.08 -16.08
C VAL A 68 -1.48 27.81 -14.82
N GLN A 69 -2.72 27.33 -15.01
CA GLN A 69 -3.59 26.94 -13.90
C GLN A 69 -3.41 25.46 -13.59
N ARG A 70 -2.98 25.20 -12.35
CA ARG A 70 -3.15 23.93 -11.63
C ARG A 70 -4.61 23.50 -11.74
N ARG A 71 -4.89 22.35 -12.36
CA ARG A 71 -6.12 21.59 -12.14
C ARG A 71 -5.86 20.62 -11.01
N PHE A 72 -6.30 20.98 -9.81
CA PHE A 72 -6.57 20.01 -8.75
C PHE A 72 -7.92 19.38 -9.04
N PHE A 73 -7.98 18.05 -8.88
CA PHE A 73 -9.15 17.20 -9.07
C PHE A 73 -10.34 17.69 -8.24
N ASP A 74 -11.36 18.16 -8.93
CA ASP A 74 -12.71 18.30 -8.43
C ASP A 74 -13.47 17.04 -8.87
N PHE A 75 -13.56 16.03 -7.99
CA PHE A 75 -14.54 14.94 -8.14
C PHE A 75 -15.89 15.50 -7.69
N GLY A 76 -16.51 16.27 -8.58
CA GLY A 76 -17.71 17.03 -8.26
C GLY A 76 -18.24 17.85 -9.43
N GLY A 77 -18.05 17.37 -10.66
CA GLY A 77 -18.76 17.88 -11.82
C GLY A 77 -19.84 16.89 -12.21
N GLU A 78 -21.11 17.29 -12.09
CA GLU A 78 -22.18 16.72 -12.91
C GLU A 78 -21.76 16.86 -14.37
N LYS A 79 -21.08 15.84 -14.91
CA LYS A 79 -21.09 15.59 -16.35
C LYS A 79 -22.55 15.27 -16.64
N SER A 80 -23.20 16.11 -17.43
CA SER A 80 -24.45 15.73 -18.10
C SER A 80 -24.26 14.32 -18.65
N VAL A 81 -25.21 13.43 -18.39
CA VAL A 81 -25.27 12.08 -18.96
C VAL A 81 -25.11 12.21 -20.48
N ASN A 82 -23.89 12.05 -20.98
CA ASN A 82 -23.69 11.58 -22.33
C ASN A 82 -23.93 10.09 -22.19
N ASP A 83 -25.04 9.60 -22.74
CA ASP A 83 -25.30 8.17 -22.81
C ASP A 83 -24.08 7.50 -23.44
N ASN A 84 -23.40 6.61 -22.71
CA ASN A 84 -22.26 5.89 -23.24
C ASN A 84 -22.74 5.08 -24.45
N VAL A 85 -22.36 5.48 -25.66
CA VAL A 85 -22.75 4.78 -26.89
C VAL A 85 -21.86 3.54 -27.01
N VAL A 86 -22.42 2.36 -26.77
CA VAL A 86 -21.71 1.08 -26.84
C VAL A 86 -22.03 0.36 -28.14
N GLY A 87 -21.02 0.01 -28.92
CA GLY A 87 -21.16 -0.86 -30.10
C GLY A 87 -21.28 -2.34 -29.72
N LEU A 88 -22.03 -3.13 -30.49
CA LEU A 88 -22.15 -4.58 -30.30
C LEU A 88 -22.02 -5.33 -31.64
N ILE A 89 -21.02 -6.21 -31.73
CA ILE A 89 -20.78 -7.09 -32.88
C ILE A 89 -20.99 -8.55 -32.48
N PHE A 90 -21.61 -9.29 -33.40
CA PHE A 90 -21.96 -10.70 -33.33
C PHE A 90 -22.32 -11.15 -34.76
N ASP A 91 -21.94 -12.35 -35.18
CA ASP A 91 -22.35 -12.94 -36.47
C ASP A 91 -22.53 -14.43 -36.25
N ASP A 92 -23.70 -14.96 -36.60
CA ASP A 92 -24.08 -16.34 -36.33
C ASP A 92 -23.27 -17.34 -37.17
N ARG A 93 -22.65 -16.92 -38.27
CA ARG A 93 -21.73 -17.77 -39.05
C ARG A 93 -20.51 -18.19 -38.25
N MET A 94 -20.09 -17.42 -37.24
CA MET A 94 -19.05 -17.86 -36.30
C MET A 94 -19.44 -19.10 -35.48
N ALA A 95 -20.73 -19.46 -35.45
CA ALA A 95 -21.22 -20.70 -34.82
C ALA A 95 -21.11 -21.95 -35.70
N GLN A 96 -20.69 -21.81 -36.97
CA GLN A 96 -20.44 -22.97 -37.83
C GLN A 96 -19.11 -23.65 -37.51
N HIS A 97 -18.13 -22.93 -36.93
CA HIS A 97 -16.91 -23.50 -36.38
C HIS A 97 -17.24 -24.43 -35.19
N ARG A 98 -16.96 -25.73 -35.36
CA ARG A 98 -17.28 -26.79 -34.40
C ARG A 98 -16.27 -27.94 -34.48
N ASN A 99 -16.11 -28.66 -33.38
CA ASN A 99 -15.34 -29.89 -33.36
C ASN A 99 -16.17 -31.04 -33.97
N LEU A 100 -15.66 -31.65 -35.05
CA LEU A 100 -16.35 -32.73 -35.78
C LEU A 100 -16.19 -34.10 -35.11
N GLU A 101 -15.16 -34.28 -34.29
CA GLU A 101 -14.84 -35.55 -33.62
C GLU A 101 -15.37 -35.62 -32.18
N ASP A 102 -15.45 -34.47 -31.49
CA ASP A 102 -15.92 -34.35 -30.11
C ASP A 102 -17.00 -33.29 -29.96
N PRO A 103 -18.29 -33.67 -29.99
CA PRO A 103 -19.41 -32.75 -29.74
C PRO A 103 -19.46 -32.19 -28.32
N SER A 104 -18.71 -32.77 -27.37
CA SER A 104 -18.62 -32.31 -25.98
C SER A 104 -17.44 -31.39 -25.71
N HIS A 105 -16.68 -31.05 -26.76
CA HIS A 105 -15.53 -30.17 -26.66
C HIS A 105 -15.92 -28.83 -26.00
N PRO A 106 -15.13 -28.32 -25.03
CA PRO A 106 -15.50 -27.13 -24.26
C PRO A 106 -15.61 -25.87 -25.12
N GLU A 107 -14.74 -25.73 -26.12
CA GLU A 107 -14.87 -24.71 -27.17
C GLU A 107 -15.93 -25.18 -28.17
N GLN A 108 -17.12 -24.55 -28.13
CA GLN A 108 -18.30 -25.00 -28.87
C GLN A 108 -19.20 -23.83 -29.32
N PRO A 109 -20.06 -24.04 -30.34
CA PRO A 109 -20.97 -23.03 -30.87
C PRO A 109 -21.82 -22.29 -29.82
N ALA A 110 -22.29 -23.03 -28.81
CA ALA A 110 -23.16 -22.53 -27.75
C ALA A 110 -22.56 -21.34 -26.98
N ARG A 111 -21.23 -21.21 -26.92
CA ARG A 111 -20.54 -20.16 -26.13
C ARG A 111 -20.87 -18.74 -26.56
N ILE A 112 -21.13 -18.48 -27.84
CA ILE A 112 -21.53 -17.13 -28.32
C ILE A 112 -23.04 -17.03 -28.52
N LEU A 113 -23.69 -18.14 -28.91
CA LEU A 113 -25.13 -18.16 -29.13
C LEU A 113 -25.87 -17.86 -27.82
N LYS A 114 -25.45 -18.52 -26.72
CA LYS A 114 -26.05 -18.30 -25.40
C LYS A 114 -25.70 -16.95 -24.80
N VAL A 115 -24.50 -16.44 -25.04
CA VAL A 115 -24.15 -15.05 -24.69
C VAL A 115 -25.09 -14.08 -25.38
N PHE A 116 -25.26 -14.19 -26.70
CA PHE A 116 -26.11 -13.27 -27.45
C PHE A 116 -27.58 -13.39 -27.04
N GLU A 117 -28.12 -14.61 -26.91
CA GLU A 117 -29.47 -14.86 -26.38
C GLU A 117 -29.66 -14.25 -24.98
N TYR A 118 -28.65 -14.35 -24.11
CA TYR A 118 -28.68 -13.77 -22.76
C TYR A 118 -28.70 -12.24 -22.82
N LEU A 119 -27.86 -11.63 -23.66
CA LEU A 119 -27.86 -10.17 -23.87
C LEU A 119 -29.20 -9.69 -24.40
N GLU A 120 -29.84 -10.41 -25.32
CA GLU A 120 -31.18 -10.09 -25.85
C GLU A 120 -32.24 -10.19 -24.76
N ARG A 121 -32.22 -11.28 -23.97
CA ARG A 121 -33.16 -11.50 -22.88
C ARG A 121 -33.07 -10.41 -21.81
N GLU A 122 -31.86 -9.94 -21.51
CA GLU A 122 -31.61 -8.85 -20.56
C GLU A 122 -31.88 -7.45 -21.16
N GLY A 123 -32.29 -7.37 -22.43
CA GLY A 123 -32.55 -6.11 -23.13
C GLY A 123 -31.30 -5.29 -23.42
N LEU A 124 -30.10 -5.89 -23.34
CA LEU A 124 -28.81 -5.20 -23.53
C LEU A 124 -28.56 -4.91 -25.01
N THR A 125 -28.94 -5.82 -25.91
CA THR A 125 -28.72 -5.62 -27.35
C THR A 125 -29.44 -4.40 -27.91
N GLN A 126 -30.63 -4.06 -27.38
CA GLN A 126 -31.41 -2.90 -27.80
C GLN A 126 -30.83 -1.57 -27.29
N ARG A 127 -29.96 -1.61 -26.28
CA ARG A 127 -29.27 -0.44 -25.72
C ARG A 127 -27.89 -0.21 -26.35
N CYS A 128 -27.36 -1.21 -27.05
CA CYS A 128 -26.15 -1.08 -27.84
C CYS A 128 -26.45 -0.70 -29.29
N VAL A 129 -25.49 -0.04 -29.94
CA VAL A 129 -25.50 0.19 -31.39
C VAL A 129 -24.98 -1.07 -32.07
N ARG A 130 -25.81 -1.68 -32.92
CA ARG A 130 -25.40 -2.82 -33.74
C ARG A 130 -24.33 -2.37 -34.73
N LEU A 131 -23.15 -2.99 -34.66
CA LEU A 131 -22.07 -2.79 -35.61
C LEU A 131 -21.98 -4.01 -36.53
N ASP A 132 -21.58 -3.78 -37.79
CA ASP A 132 -21.49 -4.83 -38.80
C ASP A 132 -20.24 -5.69 -38.62
N ALA A 133 -20.41 -7.01 -38.67
CA ALA A 133 -19.29 -7.92 -38.78
C ALA A 133 -18.75 -7.93 -40.22
N ARG A 134 -17.43 -8.01 -40.36
CA ARG A 134 -16.75 -8.19 -41.65
C ARG A 134 -15.69 -9.26 -41.55
N LYS A 135 -15.32 -9.84 -42.69
CA LYS A 135 -14.14 -10.71 -42.78
C LYS A 135 -12.88 -9.85 -42.76
N ALA A 136 -11.88 -10.21 -41.95
CA ALA A 136 -10.54 -9.64 -42.04
C ALA A 136 -9.94 -9.95 -43.42
N THR A 137 -9.24 -8.99 -44.01
CA THR A 137 -8.55 -9.25 -45.28
C THR A 137 -7.26 -10.03 -45.04
N LYS A 138 -6.70 -10.64 -46.10
CA LYS A 138 -5.43 -11.37 -45.99
C LYS A 138 -4.32 -10.44 -45.50
N GLU A 139 -4.27 -9.22 -46.00
CA GLU A 139 -3.28 -8.20 -45.63
C GLU A 139 -3.42 -7.77 -44.15
N GLU A 140 -4.65 -7.71 -43.64
CA GLU A 140 -4.88 -7.42 -42.22
C GLU A 140 -4.39 -8.56 -41.33
N LEU A 141 -4.58 -9.82 -41.74
CA LEU A 141 -4.09 -10.99 -41.01
C LEU A 141 -2.56 -11.04 -41.00
N GLU A 142 -1.92 -10.72 -42.12
CA GLU A 142 -0.45 -10.69 -42.28
C GLU A 142 0.25 -9.57 -41.49
N LEU A 143 -0.50 -8.71 -40.78
CA LEU A 143 0.11 -7.67 -39.91
C LEU A 143 0.88 -8.26 -38.73
N LYS A 144 0.42 -9.39 -38.19
CA LYS A 144 1.06 -10.10 -37.07
C LYS A 144 1.22 -11.59 -37.29
N HIS A 145 0.72 -12.11 -38.41
CA HIS A 145 0.91 -13.50 -38.83
C HIS A 145 1.84 -13.57 -40.03
N THR A 146 2.62 -14.64 -40.12
CA THR A 146 3.46 -14.91 -41.28
C THR A 146 2.59 -15.24 -42.49
N PRO A 147 2.99 -14.86 -43.71
CA PRO A 147 2.29 -15.26 -44.92
C PRO A 147 2.08 -16.77 -45.01
N GLU A 148 3.05 -17.56 -44.53
CA GLU A 148 2.97 -19.03 -44.52
C GLU A 148 1.82 -19.54 -43.63
N HIS A 149 1.64 -18.99 -42.43
CA HIS A 149 0.53 -19.37 -41.54
C HIS A 149 -0.81 -18.95 -42.13
N VAL A 150 -0.89 -17.70 -42.64
CA VAL A 150 -2.11 -17.20 -43.27
C VAL A 150 -2.49 -18.06 -44.48
N ASP A 151 -1.55 -18.36 -45.38
CA ASP A 151 -1.80 -19.22 -46.53
C ASP A 151 -2.24 -20.63 -46.14
N ALA A 152 -1.65 -21.20 -45.08
CA ALA A 152 -2.05 -22.50 -44.55
C ALA A 152 -3.51 -22.49 -44.07
N MET A 153 -3.93 -21.45 -43.34
CA MET A 153 -5.33 -21.30 -42.92
C MET A 153 -6.28 -21.10 -44.11
N PHE A 154 -5.87 -20.36 -45.14
CA PHE A 154 -6.69 -20.15 -46.34
C PHE A 154 -6.95 -21.43 -47.14
N GLN A 155 -6.09 -22.45 -47.04
CA GLN A 155 -6.33 -23.75 -47.70
C GLN A 155 -7.56 -24.48 -47.16
N ILE A 156 -7.99 -24.19 -45.92
CA ILE A 156 -9.17 -24.81 -45.29
C ILE A 156 -10.43 -24.64 -46.16
N ALA A 157 -10.56 -23.52 -46.88
CA ALA A 157 -11.72 -23.23 -47.73
C ALA A 157 -11.99 -24.30 -48.80
N ASN A 158 -10.97 -25.07 -49.19
CA ASN A 158 -11.05 -26.09 -50.23
C ASN A 158 -10.89 -27.52 -49.67
N MET A 159 -10.88 -27.70 -48.35
CA MET A 159 -10.69 -28.99 -47.70
C MET A 159 -12.03 -29.65 -47.35
N SER A 160 -12.07 -30.97 -47.48
CA SER A 160 -13.12 -31.81 -46.92
C SER A 160 -13.04 -31.85 -45.39
N GLU A 161 -14.13 -32.26 -44.72
CA GLU A 161 -14.16 -32.45 -43.27
C GLU A 161 -12.99 -33.31 -42.77
N LYS A 162 -12.70 -34.42 -43.46
CA LYS A 162 -11.59 -35.31 -43.13
C LYS A 162 -10.23 -34.61 -43.21
N GLU A 163 -9.98 -33.85 -44.28
CA GLU A 163 -8.72 -33.11 -44.45
C GLU A 163 -8.56 -32.02 -43.39
N THR A 164 -9.65 -31.35 -42.99
CA THR A 164 -9.60 -30.35 -41.91
C THR A 164 -9.23 -30.98 -40.55
N VAL A 165 -9.79 -32.15 -40.25
CA VAL A 165 -9.43 -32.91 -39.03
C VAL A 165 -7.95 -33.30 -39.07
N GLU A 166 -7.47 -33.87 -40.17
CA GLU A 166 -6.06 -34.26 -40.35
C GLU A 166 -5.11 -33.06 -40.24
N LEU A 167 -5.49 -31.89 -40.77
CA LEU A 167 -4.72 -30.66 -40.63
C LEU A 167 -4.65 -30.20 -39.17
N SER A 168 -5.77 -30.25 -38.44
CA SER A 168 -5.84 -29.76 -37.06
C SER A 168 -4.89 -30.50 -36.11
N GLN A 169 -4.66 -31.79 -36.35
CA GLN A 169 -3.74 -32.64 -35.58
C GLN A 169 -2.27 -32.19 -35.63
N LYS A 170 -1.91 -31.30 -36.57
CA LYS A 170 -0.55 -30.73 -36.67
C LYS A 170 -0.32 -29.57 -35.70
N TYR A 171 -1.39 -29.02 -35.15
CA TYR A 171 -1.36 -27.85 -34.26
C TYR A 171 -1.63 -28.26 -32.82
N ASP A 172 -1.14 -27.45 -31.88
CA ASP A 172 -1.34 -27.70 -30.45
C ASP A 172 -2.73 -27.23 -30.02
N SER A 173 -3.57 -28.17 -29.58
CA SER A 173 -4.89 -27.89 -29.00
C SER A 173 -5.80 -27.11 -29.96
N ILE A 174 -5.90 -27.60 -31.21
CA ILE A 174 -6.73 -27.03 -32.27
C ILE A 174 -7.62 -28.13 -32.87
N PHE A 175 -8.86 -27.77 -33.19
CA PHE A 175 -9.73 -28.53 -34.09
C PHE A 175 -10.14 -27.64 -35.26
N LEU A 176 -10.43 -28.24 -36.40
CA LEU A 176 -10.87 -27.53 -37.60
C LEU A 176 -12.06 -28.23 -38.25
N CYS A 177 -12.85 -27.44 -38.97
CA CYS A 177 -13.91 -27.86 -39.85
C CYS A 177 -13.90 -26.95 -41.09
N PRO A 178 -14.64 -27.28 -42.18
CA PRO A 178 -14.64 -26.46 -43.39
C PRO A 178 -15.01 -24.99 -43.17
N ASP A 179 -15.84 -24.70 -42.17
CA ASP A 179 -16.29 -23.35 -41.82
C ASP A 179 -15.29 -22.56 -40.94
N SER A 180 -14.20 -23.19 -40.47
CA SER A 180 -13.26 -22.59 -39.52
C SER A 180 -12.62 -21.31 -40.03
N LEU A 181 -12.23 -21.28 -41.31
CA LEU A 181 -11.59 -20.09 -41.90
C LEU A 181 -12.55 -18.91 -41.94
N GLU A 182 -13.79 -19.12 -42.39
CA GLU A 182 -14.79 -18.06 -42.46
C GLU A 182 -15.09 -17.50 -41.06
N ALA A 183 -15.29 -18.38 -40.07
CA ALA A 183 -15.49 -17.97 -38.69
C ALA A 183 -14.30 -17.16 -38.14
N ALA A 184 -13.06 -17.62 -38.37
CA ALA A 184 -11.85 -16.93 -37.91
C ALA A 184 -11.66 -15.55 -38.56
N MET A 185 -11.93 -15.44 -39.86
CA MET A 185 -11.89 -14.15 -40.55
C MET A 185 -12.98 -13.20 -40.03
N LEU A 186 -14.18 -13.69 -39.73
CA LEU A 186 -15.26 -12.89 -39.14
C LEU A 186 -14.92 -12.45 -37.72
N ALA A 187 -14.33 -13.32 -36.90
CA ALA A 187 -13.90 -12.98 -35.54
C ALA A 187 -12.86 -11.85 -35.56
N ALA A 188 -11.77 -12.02 -36.32
CA ALA A 188 -10.73 -11.01 -36.45
C ALA A 188 -11.27 -9.70 -37.04
N GLY A 189 -12.05 -9.78 -38.13
CA GLY A 189 -12.60 -8.60 -38.80
C GLY A 189 -13.64 -7.85 -37.97
N SER A 190 -14.37 -8.54 -37.08
CA SER A 190 -15.27 -7.92 -36.11
C SER A 190 -14.50 -7.05 -35.11
N VAL A 191 -13.43 -7.57 -34.51
CA VAL A 191 -12.63 -6.81 -33.54
C VAL A 191 -11.91 -5.63 -34.21
N LEU A 192 -11.42 -5.83 -35.44
CA LEU A 192 -10.86 -4.75 -36.26
C LEU A 192 -11.89 -3.64 -36.51
N SER A 193 -13.09 -4.00 -36.98
CA SER A 193 -14.16 -3.04 -37.25
C SER A 193 -14.60 -2.28 -36.00
N ALA A 194 -14.79 -2.96 -34.87
CA ALA A 194 -15.12 -2.30 -33.60
C ALA A 194 -14.04 -1.29 -33.19
N THR A 195 -12.77 -1.65 -33.36
CA THR A 195 -11.65 -0.77 -33.04
C THR A 195 -11.64 0.47 -33.92
N GLU A 196 -11.92 0.34 -35.22
CA GLU A 196 -12.06 1.48 -36.13
C GLU A 196 -13.19 2.42 -35.71
N GLU A 197 -14.36 1.87 -35.36
CA GLU A 197 -15.53 2.66 -34.96
C GLU A 197 -15.33 3.39 -33.62
N VAL A 198 -14.64 2.76 -32.65
CA VAL A 198 -14.26 3.37 -31.36
C VAL A 198 -13.21 4.46 -31.58
N CYS A 199 -12.16 4.20 -32.35
CA CYS A 199 -11.12 5.21 -32.63
C CYS A 199 -11.66 6.40 -33.44
N ALA A 200 -12.65 6.17 -34.31
CA ALA A 200 -13.35 7.22 -35.04
C ALA A 200 -14.34 8.02 -34.18
N GLY A 201 -14.60 7.60 -32.93
CA GLY A 201 -15.54 8.25 -32.01
C GLY A 201 -17.01 8.08 -32.40
N LYS A 202 -17.35 7.10 -33.25
CA LYS A 202 -18.73 6.79 -33.62
C LYS A 202 -19.48 6.06 -32.51
N VAL A 203 -18.74 5.24 -31.76
CA VAL A 203 -19.15 4.66 -30.48
C VAL A 203 -18.05 4.94 -29.46
N GLN A 204 -18.41 5.04 -28.18
CA GLN A 204 -17.45 5.27 -27.09
C GLN A 204 -16.66 4.00 -26.77
N SER A 205 -17.34 2.85 -26.81
CA SER A 205 -16.77 1.53 -26.53
C SER A 205 -17.49 0.46 -27.35
N ALA A 206 -16.97 -0.76 -27.40
CA ALA A 206 -17.60 -1.85 -28.15
C ALA A 206 -17.44 -3.22 -27.47
N VAL A 207 -18.43 -4.09 -27.68
CA VAL A 207 -18.43 -5.51 -27.29
C VAL A 207 -18.45 -6.37 -28.54
N CYS A 208 -17.49 -7.29 -28.65
CA CYS A 208 -17.37 -8.24 -29.73
C CYS A 208 -17.61 -9.66 -29.20
N VAL A 209 -18.80 -10.20 -29.48
CA VAL A 209 -19.17 -11.58 -29.18
C VAL A 209 -18.68 -12.45 -30.35
N VAL A 210 -17.44 -12.94 -30.25
CA VAL A 210 -16.71 -13.59 -31.35
C VAL A 210 -16.22 -14.99 -31.01
N ARG A 211 -16.04 -15.81 -32.05
CA ARG A 211 -15.38 -17.13 -32.02
C ARG A 211 -14.86 -17.46 -33.43
N PRO A 212 -13.68 -18.11 -33.60
CA PRO A 212 -12.73 -18.59 -32.59
C PRO A 212 -12.07 -17.47 -31.75
N PRO A 213 -11.56 -17.79 -30.55
CA PRO A 213 -10.72 -16.88 -29.76
C PRO A 213 -9.40 -16.56 -30.48
N GLY A 214 -8.59 -15.67 -29.91
CA GLY A 214 -7.37 -15.16 -30.56
C GLY A 214 -6.09 -15.19 -29.74
N HIS A 215 -6.12 -14.98 -28.41
CA HIS A 215 -4.91 -14.61 -27.65
C HIS A 215 -3.75 -15.64 -27.61
N HIS A 216 -3.98 -16.90 -28.00
CA HIS A 216 -2.95 -17.94 -28.09
C HIS A 216 -2.28 -18.06 -29.47
N ALA A 217 -2.89 -17.52 -30.53
CA ALA A 217 -2.37 -17.65 -31.89
C ALA A 217 -1.03 -16.89 -32.00
N GLU A 218 0.04 -17.62 -32.25
CA GLU A 218 1.38 -17.07 -32.49
C GLU A 218 1.51 -16.64 -33.96
N SER A 219 2.56 -15.92 -34.31
CA SER A 219 2.73 -15.37 -35.66
C SER A 219 2.74 -16.45 -36.75
N ASP A 220 3.24 -17.64 -36.45
CA ASP A 220 3.46 -18.71 -37.42
C ASP A 220 2.60 -19.96 -37.15
N ALA A 221 1.73 -19.94 -36.14
CA ALA A 221 0.94 -21.11 -35.77
C ALA A 221 -0.37 -20.80 -35.04
N ALA A 222 -1.42 -21.54 -35.40
CA ALA A 222 -2.63 -21.68 -34.58
C ALA A 222 -2.31 -22.50 -33.32
N ARG A 223 -2.88 -22.10 -32.18
CA ARG A 223 -2.69 -22.76 -30.88
C ARG A 223 -3.84 -22.46 -29.93
N GLY A 224 -4.20 -23.41 -29.06
CA GLY A 224 -5.12 -23.15 -27.94
C GLY A 224 -6.47 -22.60 -28.41
N PHE A 225 -7.10 -23.28 -29.37
CA PHE A 225 -8.33 -22.87 -30.05
C PHE A 225 -8.26 -21.61 -30.92
N CYS A 226 -7.13 -20.91 -30.94
CA CYS A 226 -6.97 -19.64 -31.64
C CYS A 226 -6.32 -19.83 -33.02
N LEU A 227 -7.00 -19.37 -34.07
CA LEU A 227 -6.49 -19.41 -35.45
C LEU A 227 -5.74 -18.11 -35.81
N PHE A 228 -6.28 -16.96 -35.41
CA PHE A 228 -5.69 -15.65 -35.61
C PHE A 228 -5.82 -14.81 -34.33
N GLY A 229 -4.78 -14.06 -33.98
CA GLY A 229 -4.75 -13.17 -32.81
C GLY A 229 -5.65 -11.95 -32.94
N ASN A 230 -6.97 -12.10 -32.76
CA ASN A 230 -7.99 -11.07 -32.96
C ASN A 230 -7.64 -9.71 -32.33
N VAL A 231 -7.32 -9.68 -31.03
CA VAL A 231 -6.98 -8.45 -30.29
C VAL A 231 -5.60 -7.92 -30.69
N GLY A 232 -4.62 -8.79 -30.92
CA GLY A 232 -3.30 -8.39 -31.37
C GLY A 232 -3.31 -7.76 -32.77
N LEU A 233 -4.12 -8.30 -33.69
CA LEU A 233 -4.35 -7.72 -35.01
C LEU A 233 -5.04 -6.35 -34.93
N ALA A 234 -6.00 -6.19 -34.02
CA ALA A 234 -6.65 -4.91 -33.77
C ALA A 234 -5.68 -3.84 -33.27
N ALA A 235 -4.79 -4.18 -32.33
CA ALA A 235 -3.73 -3.29 -31.88
C ALA A 235 -2.78 -2.94 -33.03
N ALA A 236 -2.30 -3.93 -33.79
CA ALA A 236 -1.38 -3.73 -34.91
C ALA A 236 -1.99 -2.83 -36.01
N MET A 237 -3.26 -3.06 -36.35
CA MET A 237 -3.99 -2.23 -37.32
C MET A 237 -4.16 -0.80 -36.81
N ALA A 238 -4.56 -0.62 -35.55
CA ALA A 238 -4.73 0.71 -34.96
C ALA A 238 -3.40 1.49 -34.97
N ARG A 239 -2.27 0.82 -34.70
CA ARG A 239 -0.93 1.40 -34.80
C ARG A 239 -0.56 1.75 -36.23
N GLN A 240 -0.66 0.79 -37.15
CA GLN A 240 -0.29 0.97 -38.57
C GLN A 240 -1.08 2.09 -39.25
N ARG A 241 -2.38 2.20 -38.95
CA ARG A 241 -3.26 3.24 -39.50
C ARG A 241 -3.22 4.57 -38.75
N GLY A 242 -2.40 4.68 -37.70
CA GLY A 242 -2.28 5.90 -36.90
C GLY A 242 -3.53 6.25 -36.08
N LEU A 243 -4.38 5.26 -35.80
CA LEU A 243 -5.59 5.41 -34.98
C LEU A 243 -5.27 5.46 -33.48
N SER A 244 -4.17 4.83 -33.05
CA SER A 244 -3.71 4.81 -31.67
C SER A 244 -2.19 4.97 -31.61
N SER A 245 -1.73 5.88 -30.75
CA SER A 245 -0.31 6.10 -30.49
C SER A 245 0.23 5.19 -29.38
N LYS A 246 -0.65 4.79 -28.44
CA LYS A 246 -0.33 3.92 -27.31
C LYS A 246 -1.53 3.04 -26.98
N THR A 247 -1.40 1.75 -27.25
CA THR A 247 -2.48 0.78 -27.02
C THR A 247 -2.22 0.01 -25.72
N LEU A 248 -3.20 -0.03 -24.83
CA LEU A 248 -3.21 -0.97 -23.71
C LEU A 248 -4.00 -2.20 -24.11
N ILE A 249 -3.41 -3.39 -23.98
CA ILE A 249 -4.11 -4.67 -24.06
C ILE A 249 -4.17 -5.26 -22.66
N VAL A 250 -5.39 -5.54 -22.18
CA VAL A 250 -5.61 -6.25 -20.92
C VAL A 250 -6.20 -7.62 -21.22
N ASP A 251 -5.53 -8.66 -20.74
CA ASP A 251 -5.96 -10.04 -20.82
C ASP A 251 -6.32 -10.55 -19.41
N PHE A 252 -7.61 -10.81 -19.20
CA PHE A 252 -8.10 -11.41 -17.96
C PHE A 252 -8.61 -12.85 -18.14
N ASP A 253 -8.37 -13.45 -19.30
CA ASP A 253 -8.55 -14.88 -19.51
C ASP A 253 -7.69 -15.67 -18.52
N VAL A 254 -8.17 -16.82 -18.07
CA VAL A 254 -7.42 -17.63 -17.09
C VAL A 254 -6.14 -18.21 -17.69
N HIS A 255 -6.03 -18.30 -19.01
CA HIS A 255 -4.83 -18.73 -19.71
C HIS A 255 -3.99 -17.51 -20.12
N HIS A 256 -2.66 -17.66 -20.06
CA HIS A 256 -1.77 -16.61 -20.55
C HIS A 256 -1.89 -16.48 -22.07
N GLY A 257 -2.23 -15.30 -22.57
CA GLY A 257 -2.21 -14.95 -23.99
C GLY A 257 -0.79 -14.90 -24.58
N ASN A 258 -0.13 -16.06 -24.72
CA ASN A 258 1.22 -16.18 -25.26
C ASN A 258 1.35 -15.62 -26.67
N GLY A 259 0.32 -15.77 -27.51
CA GLY A 259 0.31 -15.22 -28.87
C GLY A 259 0.41 -13.70 -28.83
N THR A 260 -0.48 -13.06 -28.06
CA THR A 260 -0.47 -11.61 -27.85
C THR A 260 0.83 -11.12 -27.23
N HIS A 261 1.36 -11.81 -26.21
CA HIS A 261 2.67 -11.49 -25.60
C HIS A 261 3.77 -11.44 -26.67
N ARG A 262 3.92 -12.51 -27.47
CA ARG A 262 4.96 -12.62 -28.50
C ARG A 262 4.82 -11.55 -29.58
N MET A 263 3.60 -11.21 -29.96
CA MET A 263 3.35 -10.18 -30.99
C MET A 263 3.90 -8.80 -30.63
N PHE A 264 4.08 -8.49 -29.34
CA PHE A 264 4.48 -7.17 -28.86
C PHE A 264 5.67 -7.21 -27.91
N GLU A 265 6.42 -8.31 -27.83
CA GLU A 265 7.51 -8.47 -26.86
C GLU A 265 8.62 -7.42 -27.02
N GLU A 266 8.80 -6.87 -28.23
CA GLU A 266 9.76 -5.81 -28.56
C GLU A 266 9.14 -4.40 -28.69
N ASP A 267 7.82 -4.24 -28.49
CA ASP A 267 7.08 -3.01 -28.86
C ASP A 267 6.64 -2.20 -27.64
N GLU A 268 7.39 -1.13 -27.30
CA GLU A 268 7.04 -0.21 -26.20
C GLU A 268 5.75 0.60 -26.41
N SER A 269 5.20 0.62 -27.62
CA SER A 269 3.98 1.35 -27.91
C SER A 269 2.71 0.55 -27.61
N VAL A 270 2.86 -0.72 -27.23
CA VAL A 270 1.77 -1.59 -26.78
C VAL A 270 2.10 -2.13 -25.40
N LEU A 271 1.31 -1.75 -24.40
CA LEU A 271 1.39 -2.30 -23.06
C LEU A 271 0.48 -3.53 -22.97
N PHE A 272 1.04 -4.72 -22.75
CA PHE A 272 0.29 -5.96 -22.52
C PHE A 272 0.26 -6.30 -21.04
N CYS A 273 -0.93 -6.44 -20.46
CA CYS A 273 -1.13 -6.81 -19.05
C CYS A 273 -1.98 -8.08 -18.97
N SER A 274 -1.45 -9.16 -18.39
CA SER A 274 -2.15 -10.44 -18.27
C SER A 274 -2.18 -10.97 -16.84
N VAL A 275 -3.38 -11.29 -16.33
CA VAL A 275 -3.57 -12.11 -15.12
C VAL A 275 -4.00 -13.50 -15.56
N HIS A 276 -3.33 -14.55 -15.09
CA HIS A 276 -3.61 -15.91 -15.56
C HIS A 276 -3.18 -16.96 -14.54
N ARG A 277 -3.75 -18.16 -14.63
CA ARG A 277 -3.27 -19.33 -13.90
C ARG A 277 -1.96 -19.81 -14.51
N TYR A 278 -0.97 -20.05 -13.66
CA TYR A 278 0.38 -20.39 -14.09
C TYR A 278 0.88 -21.72 -13.48
N ASP A 279 0.60 -21.94 -12.19
CA ASP A 279 1.03 -23.16 -11.46
C ASP A 279 2.50 -23.52 -11.72
N ARG A 280 3.40 -22.53 -11.62
CA ARG A 280 4.84 -22.64 -11.91
C ARG A 280 5.17 -23.10 -13.33
N GLY A 281 4.36 -22.69 -14.30
CA GLY A 281 4.53 -23.03 -15.72
C GLY A 281 4.05 -24.44 -16.07
N LYS A 282 3.22 -25.05 -15.22
CA LYS A 282 2.59 -26.36 -15.49
C LYS A 282 1.20 -26.24 -16.09
N TYR A 283 0.52 -25.11 -15.87
CA TYR A 283 -0.78 -24.85 -16.46
C TYR A 283 -0.61 -24.39 -17.91
N TYR A 284 -1.53 -24.77 -18.80
CA TYR A 284 -1.48 -24.44 -20.23
C TYR A 284 -1.38 -22.91 -20.42
N PRO A 285 -0.53 -22.38 -21.34
CA PRO A 285 0.25 -23.07 -22.39
C PRO A 285 1.58 -23.71 -21.93
N THR A 286 1.84 -23.76 -20.62
CA THR A 286 3.06 -24.27 -19.98
C THR A 286 4.33 -23.47 -20.31
N GLY A 287 5.38 -23.71 -19.52
CA GLY A 287 6.67 -23.07 -19.69
C GLY A 287 6.80 -21.70 -19.01
N PRO A 288 7.92 -20.98 -19.24
CA PRO A 288 8.29 -19.81 -18.44
C PRO A 288 7.64 -18.49 -18.90
N LEU A 289 7.00 -18.46 -20.07
CA LEU A 289 6.58 -17.22 -20.72
C LEU A 289 5.52 -16.44 -19.91
N GLY A 290 4.64 -17.14 -19.18
CA GLY A 290 3.64 -16.50 -18.31
C GLY A 290 4.21 -15.97 -16.98
N ASN A 291 5.48 -16.22 -16.65
CA ASN A 291 6.04 -15.68 -15.41
C ASN A 291 6.15 -14.15 -15.46
N PHE A 292 6.04 -13.47 -14.31
CA PHE A 292 6.35 -12.04 -14.20
C PHE A 292 7.80 -11.68 -14.56
N THR A 293 8.71 -12.66 -14.60
CA THR A 293 10.07 -12.46 -15.13
C THR A 293 10.13 -12.35 -16.65
N SER A 294 9.07 -12.73 -17.35
CA SER A 294 8.92 -12.56 -18.80
C SER A 294 8.17 -11.26 -19.02
N HIS A 295 8.90 -10.23 -19.47
CA HIS A 295 8.53 -8.83 -19.32
C HIS A 295 8.74 -7.98 -20.57
N GLY A 296 8.82 -8.62 -21.74
CA GLY A 296 9.29 -8.01 -22.98
C GLY A 296 10.82 -8.04 -23.08
N VAL A 297 11.33 -7.64 -24.24
CA VAL A 297 12.75 -7.66 -24.63
C VAL A 297 13.06 -6.42 -25.47
N GLY A 298 14.34 -6.02 -25.51
CA GLY A 298 14.76 -4.85 -26.29
C GLY A 298 14.03 -3.57 -25.85
N GLU A 299 13.46 -2.83 -26.79
CA GLU A 299 12.71 -1.61 -26.47
C GLU A 299 11.39 -1.92 -25.72
N GLY A 300 10.85 -3.15 -25.86
CA GLY A 300 9.64 -3.59 -25.17
C GLY A 300 9.84 -4.00 -23.70
N GLU A 301 11.06 -3.90 -23.15
CA GLU A 301 11.34 -4.26 -21.74
C GLU A 301 10.47 -3.44 -20.77
N GLY A 302 9.69 -4.16 -19.95
CA GLY A 302 8.76 -3.59 -18.98
C GLY A 302 7.34 -3.35 -19.51
N TYR A 303 7.08 -3.52 -20.82
CA TYR A 303 5.76 -3.33 -21.44
C TYR A 303 4.92 -4.61 -21.56
N THR A 304 5.45 -5.74 -21.09
CA THR A 304 4.65 -6.93 -20.79
C THR A 304 4.60 -7.17 -19.28
N VAL A 305 3.40 -7.15 -18.72
CA VAL A 305 3.16 -7.23 -17.27
C VAL A 305 2.29 -8.43 -16.94
N ASN A 306 2.90 -9.46 -16.35
CA ASN A 306 2.25 -10.73 -16.02
C ASN A 306 1.99 -10.86 -14.52
N VAL A 307 0.83 -11.42 -14.16
CA VAL A 307 0.47 -11.85 -12.81
C VAL A 307 0.12 -13.35 -12.84
N PRO A 308 1.08 -14.22 -12.48
CA PRO A 308 0.93 -15.67 -12.57
C PRO A 308 0.35 -16.29 -11.29
N TRP A 309 -0.92 -16.70 -11.31
CA TRP A 309 -1.58 -17.34 -10.18
C TRP A 309 -1.11 -18.78 -9.92
N GLU A 310 -0.98 -19.12 -8.64
CA GLU A 310 -0.59 -20.43 -8.15
C GLU A 310 -1.80 -21.11 -7.49
N VAL A 311 -2.67 -21.70 -8.32
CA VAL A 311 -3.98 -22.25 -7.94
C VAL A 311 -3.84 -23.64 -7.32
N GLU A 312 -3.06 -24.54 -7.92
CA GLU A 312 -2.93 -25.95 -7.50
C GLU A 312 -2.54 -26.09 -6.01
N LYS A 313 -1.73 -25.15 -5.51
CA LYS A 313 -1.18 -25.16 -4.13
C LYS A 313 -1.96 -24.28 -3.16
N SER A 314 -2.94 -23.53 -3.65
CA SER A 314 -3.70 -22.62 -2.80
C SER A 314 -4.87 -23.34 -2.15
N LYS A 315 -5.13 -23.03 -0.87
CA LYS A 315 -6.37 -23.45 -0.18
C LYS A 315 -7.60 -22.66 -0.66
N THR A 316 -7.38 -21.55 -1.34
CA THR A 316 -8.41 -20.61 -1.78
C THR A 316 -8.13 -20.19 -3.22
N PRO A 317 -8.99 -20.55 -4.19
CA PRO A 317 -8.85 -20.10 -5.58
C PRO A 317 -8.87 -18.56 -5.67
N PRO A 318 -8.15 -17.96 -6.62
CA PRO A 318 -8.26 -16.52 -6.90
C PRO A 318 -9.70 -16.17 -7.29
N GLY A 319 -10.25 -15.11 -6.71
CA GLY A 319 -11.56 -14.56 -7.04
C GLY A 319 -11.53 -13.04 -7.22
N ASP A 320 -12.68 -12.40 -7.01
CA ASP A 320 -12.86 -10.95 -7.23
C ASP A 320 -11.80 -10.12 -6.50
N ALA A 321 -11.55 -10.38 -5.22
CA ALA A 321 -10.62 -9.61 -4.41
C ALA A 321 -9.17 -9.70 -4.92
N GLU A 322 -8.72 -10.88 -5.34
CA GLU A 322 -7.38 -11.10 -5.88
C GLU A 322 -7.19 -10.41 -7.23
N PHE A 323 -8.15 -10.56 -8.14
CA PHE A 323 -8.11 -9.89 -9.44
C PHE A 323 -8.13 -8.38 -9.24
N LEU A 324 -9.08 -7.83 -8.48
CA LEU A 324 -9.14 -6.39 -8.21
C LEU A 324 -7.88 -5.87 -7.53
N TYR A 325 -7.24 -6.64 -6.65
CA TYR A 325 -5.95 -6.27 -6.06
C TYR A 325 -4.83 -6.18 -7.12
N ALA A 326 -4.75 -7.14 -8.05
CA ALA A 326 -3.79 -7.10 -9.15
C ALA A 326 -4.01 -5.86 -10.04
N PHE A 327 -5.27 -5.54 -10.37
CA PHE A 327 -5.61 -4.36 -11.14
C PHE A 327 -5.25 -3.07 -10.39
N ASP A 328 -5.72 -2.90 -9.15
CA ASP A 328 -5.57 -1.66 -8.39
C ASP A 328 -4.13 -1.38 -7.94
N ARG A 329 -3.31 -2.42 -7.74
CA ARG A 329 -1.96 -2.29 -7.16
C ARG A 329 -0.84 -2.45 -8.18
N LEU A 330 -1.12 -2.99 -9.36
CA LEU A 330 -0.14 -3.22 -10.40
C LEU A 330 -0.57 -2.64 -11.75
N PHE A 331 -1.65 -3.14 -12.36
CA PHE A 331 -1.98 -2.79 -13.74
C PHE A 331 -2.43 -1.34 -13.91
N LEU A 332 -3.36 -0.84 -13.10
CA LEU A 332 -3.86 0.53 -13.23
C LEU A 332 -2.76 1.58 -13.00
N PRO A 333 -1.91 1.50 -11.96
CA PRO A 333 -0.79 2.43 -11.82
C PRO A 333 0.16 2.45 -13.03
N ILE A 334 0.43 1.29 -13.64
CA ILE A 334 1.26 1.22 -14.85
C ILE A 334 0.51 1.83 -16.04
N ALA A 335 -0.76 1.46 -16.25
CA ALA A 335 -1.58 1.95 -17.34
C ALA A 335 -1.77 3.47 -17.29
N GLU A 336 -1.99 4.04 -16.10
CA GLU A 336 -2.06 5.49 -15.90
C GLU A 336 -0.75 6.20 -16.26
N ALA A 337 0.40 5.61 -15.89
CA ALA A 337 1.71 6.13 -16.24
C ALA A 337 2.01 5.98 -17.74
N PHE A 338 1.56 4.88 -18.36
CA PHE A 338 1.66 4.63 -19.79
C PHE A 338 0.81 5.61 -20.60
N ALA A 339 -0.36 5.99 -20.07
CA ALA A 339 -1.35 6.88 -20.66
C ALA A 339 -1.82 6.41 -22.05
N PRO A 340 -2.51 5.25 -22.15
CA PRO A 340 -3.01 4.74 -23.41
C PRO A 340 -4.10 5.64 -23.99
N ASP A 341 -4.19 5.67 -25.32
CA ASP A 341 -5.28 6.32 -26.04
C ASP A 341 -6.31 5.33 -26.60
N LEU A 342 -6.07 4.03 -26.46
CA LEU A 342 -6.98 2.93 -26.76
C LEU A 342 -6.78 1.78 -25.75
N VAL A 343 -7.87 1.19 -25.27
CA VAL A 343 -7.85 -0.04 -24.46
C VAL A 343 -8.54 -1.17 -25.22
N LEU A 344 -7.83 -2.28 -25.36
CA LEU A 344 -8.38 -3.53 -25.88
C LEU A 344 -8.39 -4.57 -24.76
N ILE A 345 -9.49 -5.31 -24.63
CA ILE A 345 -9.67 -6.32 -23.60
C ILE A 345 -9.82 -7.68 -24.28
N SER A 346 -8.86 -8.59 -24.03
CA SER A 346 -8.99 -10.02 -24.25
C SER A 346 -9.84 -10.58 -23.10
N ALA A 347 -11.14 -10.73 -23.37
CA ALA A 347 -12.14 -11.05 -22.36
C ALA A 347 -12.51 -12.54 -22.36
N GLY A 348 -11.68 -13.32 -21.65
CA GLY A 348 -11.98 -14.70 -21.30
C GLY A 348 -12.72 -14.79 -19.98
N PHE A 349 -13.79 -15.57 -19.93
CA PHE A 349 -14.61 -15.74 -18.72
C PHE A 349 -14.40 -17.11 -18.05
N ASP A 350 -13.32 -17.81 -18.38
CA ASP A 350 -12.95 -19.11 -17.79
C ASP A 350 -12.33 -18.99 -16.39
N ALA A 351 -12.06 -17.78 -15.91
CA ALA A 351 -11.78 -17.54 -14.49
C ALA A 351 -13.05 -17.57 -13.60
N ALA A 352 -14.24 -17.72 -14.19
CA ALA A 352 -15.51 -17.71 -13.47
C ALA A 352 -15.80 -19.02 -12.71
N PRO A 353 -16.60 -18.98 -11.62
CA PRO A 353 -17.02 -20.18 -10.91
C PRO A 353 -17.70 -21.20 -11.83
N GLY A 354 -17.32 -22.47 -11.67
CA GLY A 354 -17.91 -23.58 -12.43
C GLY A 354 -17.35 -23.76 -13.84
N ASP A 355 -16.39 -22.93 -14.27
CA ASP A 355 -15.65 -23.20 -15.49
C ASP A 355 -14.84 -24.51 -15.37
N PRO A 356 -14.90 -25.41 -16.37
CA PRO A 356 -14.23 -26.71 -16.29
C PRO A 356 -12.70 -26.64 -16.39
N LEU A 357 -12.13 -25.53 -16.90
CA LEU A 357 -10.69 -25.42 -17.16
C LEU A 357 -9.99 -24.50 -16.16
N GLY A 358 -10.55 -23.32 -15.85
CA GLY A 358 -9.79 -22.27 -15.16
C GLY A 358 -9.46 -22.54 -13.69
N GLY A 359 -10.45 -22.98 -12.90
CA GLY A 359 -10.26 -23.24 -11.47
C GLY A 359 -10.11 -21.99 -10.59
N CYS A 360 -10.55 -20.83 -11.10
CA CYS A 360 -10.73 -19.58 -10.33
C CYS A 360 -12.21 -19.38 -9.96
N ILE A 361 -12.52 -18.31 -9.23
CA ILE A 361 -13.88 -17.99 -8.73
C ILE A 361 -14.26 -16.52 -8.93
N VAL A 362 -13.88 -15.92 -10.06
CA VAL A 362 -14.22 -14.51 -10.38
C VAL A 362 -15.68 -14.41 -10.79
N THR A 363 -16.48 -13.67 -10.03
CA THR A 363 -17.91 -13.53 -10.27
C THR A 363 -18.18 -12.58 -11.45
N PRO A 364 -19.41 -12.61 -12.03
CA PRO A 364 -19.82 -11.58 -12.99
C PRO A 364 -19.63 -10.15 -12.48
N ASN A 365 -19.79 -9.91 -11.18
CA ASN A 365 -19.52 -8.61 -10.57
C ASN A 365 -18.03 -8.27 -10.54
N GLY A 366 -17.15 -9.25 -10.33
CA GLY A 366 -15.71 -9.07 -10.45
C GLY A 366 -15.32 -8.56 -11.85
N PHE A 367 -15.84 -9.20 -12.91
CA PHE A 367 -15.61 -8.76 -14.29
C PHE A 367 -16.23 -7.38 -14.59
N TYR A 368 -17.41 -7.08 -14.05
CA TYR A 368 -17.99 -5.73 -14.12
C TYR A 368 -17.04 -4.68 -13.52
N GLU A 369 -16.52 -4.93 -12.31
CA GLU A 369 -15.67 -4.00 -11.58
C GLU A 369 -14.30 -3.78 -12.26
N ILE A 370 -13.75 -4.84 -12.87
CA ILE A 370 -12.56 -4.76 -13.73
C ILE A 370 -12.84 -3.88 -14.95
N THR A 371 -13.91 -4.15 -15.68
CA THR A 371 -14.29 -3.41 -16.90
C THR A 371 -14.51 -1.93 -16.58
N LYS A 372 -15.22 -1.64 -15.49
CA LYS A 372 -15.49 -0.27 -15.03
C LYS A 372 -14.22 0.53 -14.72
N ARG A 373 -13.21 -0.10 -14.13
CA ARG A 373 -11.90 0.53 -13.89
C ARG A 373 -11.19 0.88 -15.19
N LEU A 374 -11.21 -0.03 -16.17
CA LEU A 374 -10.57 0.16 -17.47
C LEU A 374 -11.23 1.28 -18.29
N MET A 375 -12.53 1.51 -18.12
CA MET A 375 -13.22 2.66 -18.72
C MET A 375 -12.72 4.02 -18.21
N GLY A 376 -12.02 4.06 -17.08
CA GLY A 376 -11.36 5.27 -16.57
C GLY A 376 -10.14 5.70 -17.40
N LEU A 377 -9.66 4.86 -18.31
CA LEU A 377 -8.50 5.09 -19.17
C LEU A 377 -8.94 5.47 -20.59
N ALA A 378 -8.03 6.04 -21.38
CA ALA A 378 -8.23 6.32 -22.81
C ALA A 378 -9.53 7.10 -23.16
N ASP A 379 -10.00 7.96 -22.24
CA ASP A 379 -11.30 8.64 -22.32
C ASP A 379 -12.48 7.68 -22.58
N GLY A 380 -12.40 6.46 -22.05
CA GLY A 380 -13.43 5.42 -22.21
C GLY A 380 -13.40 4.66 -23.54
N ARG A 381 -12.37 4.86 -24.39
CA ARG A 381 -12.20 4.11 -25.64
C ARG A 381 -11.75 2.68 -25.36
N VAL A 382 -12.75 1.82 -25.19
CA VAL A 382 -12.57 0.41 -24.80
C VAL A 382 -13.21 -0.51 -25.84
N VAL A 383 -12.48 -1.50 -26.34
CA VAL A 383 -13.03 -2.62 -27.12
C VAL A 383 -12.83 -3.90 -26.32
N LEU A 384 -13.92 -4.61 -26.06
CA LEU A 384 -13.94 -5.89 -25.38
C LEU A 384 -14.20 -7.01 -26.39
N ALA A 385 -13.29 -7.98 -26.51
CA ALA A 385 -13.42 -9.11 -27.42
C ALA A 385 -13.42 -10.43 -26.65
N GLN A 386 -14.41 -11.28 -26.92
CA GLN A 386 -14.54 -12.58 -26.26
C GLN A 386 -13.36 -13.51 -26.58
N GLU A 387 -12.78 -14.14 -25.55
CA GLU A 387 -11.73 -15.16 -25.64
C GLU A 387 -12.26 -16.52 -25.13
N GLY A 388 -11.74 -17.06 -24.01
CA GLY A 388 -12.18 -18.27 -23.31
C GLY A 388 -13.46 -18.10 -22.49
N GLY A 389 -13.81 -19.13 -21.70
CA GLY A 389 -15.06 -19.22 -20.92
C GLY A 389 -15.96 -20.35 -21.42
N TYR A 390 -15.90 -21.49 -20.76
CA TYR A 390 -16.41 -22.77 -21.25
C TYR A 390 -17.62 -23.29 -20.46
N ASN A 391 -17.86 -22.74 -19.27
CA ASN A 391 -19.18 -22.79 -18.65
C ASN A 391 -20.08 -21.73 -19.30
N VAL A 392 -21.09 -22.18 -20.04
CA VAL A 392 -21.88 -21.32 -20.93
C VAL A 392 -22.74 -20.32 -20.15
N GLU A 393 -23.21 -20.70 -18.96
CA GLU A 393 -23.97 -19.84 -18.06
C GLU A 393 -23.10 -18.73 -17.47
N SER A 394 -21.97 -19.07 -16.86
CA SER A 394 -21.08 -18.07 -16.24
C SER A 394 -20.46 -17.14 -17.29
N ASN A 395 -20.15 -17.65 -18.47
CA ASN A 395 -19.71 -16.88 -19.63
C ASN A 395 -20.77 -15.85 -20.08
N SER A 396 -22.04 -16.26 -20.14
CA SER A 396 -23.15 -15.38 -20.52
C SER A 396 -23.43 -14.29 -19.49
N GLU A 397 -23.45 -14.64 -18.20
CA GLU A 397 -23.62 -13.67 -17.11
C GLU A 397 -22.47 -12.66 -17.06
N SER A 398 -21.23 -13.12 -17.23
CA SER A 398 -20.05 -12.26 -17.15
C SER A 398 -19.94 -11.30 -18.33
N MET A 399 -20.23 -11.76 -19.56
CA MET A 399 -20.33 -10.86 -20.72
C MET A 399 -21.41 -9.80 -20.53
N ALA A 400 -22.58 -10.19 -20.02
CA ALA A 400 -23.67 -9.25 -19.72
C ALA A 400 -23.25 -8.23 -18.65
N ALA A 401 -22.51 -8.64 -17.63
CA ALA A 401 -21.98 -7.77 -16.60
C ALA A 401 -20.98 -6.75 -17.18
N CYS A 402 -20.02 -7.19 -18.00
CA CYS A 402 -19.12 -6.27 -18.71
C CYS A 402 -19.88 -5.29 -19.62
N THR A 403 -20.91 -5.77 -20.33
CA THR A 403 -21.75 -4.93 -21.20
C THR A 403 -22.47 -3.84 -20.40
N ARG A 404 -23.02 -4.18 -19.22
CA ARG A 404 -23.63 -3.22 -18.29
C ARG A 404 -22.65 -2.15 -17.82
N ALA A 405 -21.40 -2.54 -17.49
CA ALA A 405 -20.36 -1.60 -17.12
C ALA A 405 -20.13 -0.57 -18.23
N LEU A 406 -19.96 -1.03 -19.49
CA LEU A 406 -19.75 -0.17 -20.66
C LEU A 406 -20.93 0.78 -20.91
N LEU A 407 -22.17 0.31 -20.71
CA LEU A 407 -23.38 1.14 -20.81
C LEU A 407 -23.52 2.16 -19.66
N GLY A 408 -22.66 2.09 -18.64
CA GLY A 408 -22.76 2.95 -17.45
C GLY A 408 -23.88 2.55 -16.49
N GLU A 409 -24.33 1.29 -16.54
CA GLU A 409 -25.41 0.76 -15.72
C GLU A 409 -24.91 0.15 -14.41
N GLU A 410 -25.85 -0.05 -13.47
CA GLU A 410 -25.60 -0.77 -12.22
C GLU A 410 -25.18 -2.23 -12.48
N PRO A 411 -24.37 -2.82 -11.58
CA PRO A 411 -23.95 -4.21 -11.68
C PRO A 411 -25.14 -5.18 -11.56
N PRO A 412 -24.95 -6.45 -11.96
CA PRO A 412 -25.95 -7.50 -11.76
C PRO A 412 -26.52 -7.54 -10.34
N GLN A 413 -27.85 -7.43 -10.21
CA GLN A 413 -28.53 -7.44 -8.89
C GLN A 413 -28.67 -8.85 -8.29
N LYS A 414 -28.63 -9.90 -9.11
CA LYS A 414 -28.67 -11.33 -8.72
C LYS A 414 -27.93 -12.16 -9.75
N SER A 415 -27.01 -13.03 -9.33
CA SER A 415 -26.43 -14.08 -10.20
C SER A 415 -27.34 -15.31 -10.20
N GLN A 416 -27.41 -16.02 -11.33
CA GLN A 416 -28.10 -17.32 -11.41
C GLN A 416 -27.17 -18.49 -11.08
N LEU A 417 -25.89 -18.21 -10.77
CA LEU A 417 -24.90 -19.24 -10.42
C LEU A 417 -25.20 -19.87 -9.04
N PRO A 418 -25.37 -21.20 -8.97
CA PRO A 418 -25.67 -21.90 -7.71
C PRO A 418 -24.58 -21.68 -6.65
N GLY A 419 -24.96 -21.27 -5.44
CA GLY A 419 -24.05 -21.15 -4.30
C GLY A 419 -23.32 -19.80 -4.18
N PHE A 420 -23.47 -18.89 -5.14
CA PHE A 420 -22.90 -17.55 -5.14
C PHE A 420 -24.02 -16.50 -5.21
N ASN A 421 -24.84 -16.43 -4.16
CA ASN A 421 -25.85 -15.38 -4.05
C ASN A 421 -25.15 -14.03 -3.86
N VAL A 422 -25.18 -13.22 -4.91
CA VAL A 422 -24.86 -11.79 -4.92
C VAL A 422 -25.99 -11.01 -4.23
N GLY A 423 -26.25 -11.34 -2.98
CA GLY A 423 -26.99 -10.47 -2.07
C GLY A 423 -25.97 -9.60 -1.35
N SER A 424 -26.38 -8.42 -0.93
CA SER A 424 -25.68 -7.42 -0.12
C SER A 424 -25.13 -7.91 1.25
N ASP A 425 -24.89 -9.21 1.41
CA ASP A 425 -24.24 -9.78 2.57
C ASP A 425 -22.72 -9.66 2.41
N ASP A 426 -22.11 -8.94 3.35
CA ASP A 426 -20.68 -8.81 3.72
C ASP A 426 -19.86 -10.13 3.78
N ARG A 427 -20.40 -11.25 3.30
CA ARG A 427 -19.78 -12.58 3.34
C ARG A 427 -18.83 -12.86 2.17
N ASN A 428 -18.92 -12.09 1.08
CA ASN A 428 -18.00 -12.18 -0.07
C ASN A 428 -16.90 -11.09 -0.10
N SER A 429 -16.87 -10.16 0.87
CA SER A 429 -15.71 -9.30 1.12
C SER A 429 -14.63 -10.06 1.91
N GLN A 430 -14.26 -11.26 1.44
CA GLN A 430 -13.09 -11.93 1.98
C GLN A 430 -11.86 -11.16 1.52
N PRO A 431 -10.95 -10.76 2.44
CA PRO A 431 -9.71 -10.13 2.03
C PRO A 431 -8.92 -11.11 1.16
N ALA A 432 -8.25 -10.57 0.14
CA ALA A 432 -7.47 -11.38 -0.79
C ALA A 432 -6.53 -12.34 -0.03
N ALA A 433 -6.52 -13.61 -0.42
CA ALA A 433 -5.71 -14.62 0.24
C ALA A 433 -4.24 -14.21 0.20
N MET A 434 -3.56 -14.29 1.35
CA MET A 434 -2.19 -13.78 1.52
C MET A 434 -1.19 -14.38 0.51
N SER A 435 -1.42 -15.61 0.03
CA SER A 435 -0.59 -16.24 -1.01
C SER A 435 -0.70 -15.53 -2.36
N HIS A 436 -1.89 -15.11 -2.75
CA HIS A 436 -2.14 -14.41 -4.01
C HIS A 436 -1.69 -12.94 -3.93
N VAL A 437 -1.89 -12.30 -2.78
CA VAL A 437 -1.31 -10.97 -2.50
C VAL A 437 0.22 -11.02 -2.62
N ALA A 438 0.87 -12.07 -2.11
CA ALA A 438 2.32 -12.23 -2.24
C ALA A 438 2.78 -12.36 -3.71
N THR A 439 2.00 -13.04 -4.57
CA THR A 439 2.25 -13.09 -6.02
C THR A 439 2.22 -11.70 -6.64
N VAL A 440 1.17 -10.92 -6.36
CA VAL A 440 1.03 -9.56 -6.88
C VAL A 440 2.15 -8.65 -6.37
N GLU A 441 2.51 -8.74 -5.09
CA GLU A 441 3.61 -7.94 -4.52
C GLU A 441 4.99 -8.34 -5.08
N ALA A 442 5.20 -9.62 -5.39
CA ALA A 442 6.42 -10.08 -6.05
C ALA A 442 6.52 -9.52 -7.48
N ALA A 443 5.43 -9.61 -8.26
CA ALA A 443 5.35 -8.99 -9.57
C ALA A 443 5.54 -7.48 -9.49
N ARG A 444 4.87 -6.79 -8.55
CA ARG A 444 5.00 -5.34 -8.33
C ARG A 444 6.43 -4.92 -8.00
N LYS A 445 7.12 -5.68 -7.15
CA LYS A 445 8.54 -5.45 -6.84
C LYS A 445 9.41 -5.63 -8.09
N HIS A 446 9.15 -6.66 -8.90
CA HIS A 446 9.85 -6.88 -10.16
C HIS A 446 9.63 -5.71 -11.12
N TYR A 447 8.39 -5.30 -11.37
CA TYR A 447 8.08 -4.26 -12.33
C TYR A 447 8.46 -2.83 -11.88
N ALA A 448 8.70 -2.61 -10.58
CA ALA A 448 9.16 -1.31 -10.06
C ALA A 448 10.52 -0.85 -10.60
N GLN A 449 11.31 -1.75 -11.20
CA GLN A 449 12.55 -1.37 -11.89
C GLN A 449 12.25 -0.58 -13.17
N PHE A 450 11.19 -0.93 -13.90
CA PHE A 450 10.75 -0.27 -15.14
C PHE A 450 9.80 0.91 -14.86
N TRP A 451 8.87 0.73 -13.93
CA TRP A 451 7.78 1.68 -13.69
C TRP A 451 7.95 2.44 -12.38
N GLN A 452 8.24 3.75 -12.48
CA GLN A 452 8.43 4.62 -11.31
C GLN A 452 7.19 4.69 -10.42
N CYS A 453 5.99 4.60 -11.00
CA CYS A 453 4.72 4.64 -10.27
C CYS A 453 4.58 3.50 -9.24
N LEU A 454 5.27 2.36 -9.45
CA LEU A 454 5.22 1.19 -8.55
C LEU A 454 6.28 1.20 -7.46
N ARG A 455 7.35 2.01 -7.62
CA ARG A 455 8.35 2.17 -6.57
C ARG A 455 7.65 2.66 -5.32
N PRO A 456 8.00 2.16 -4.11
CA PRO A 456 7.38 2.61 -2.87
C PRO A 456 7.35 4.14 -2.84
N GLN A 457 6.16 4.70 -3.08
CA GLN A 457 5.95 6.14 -3.11
C GLN A 457 5.86 6.60 -1.66
N VAL A 458 6.99 6.55 -0.96
CA VAL A 458 7.18 7.21 0.33
C VAL A 458 7.00 8.74 0.16
N ALA A 459 7.08 9.25 -1.06
CA ALA A 459 7.18 10.68 -1.34
C ALA A 459 5.93 11.39 -1.89
N TYR A 460 4.94 10.73 -2.52
CA TYR A 460 3.94 11.46 -3.32
C TYR A 460 2.53 11.62 -2.74
N SER A 461 1.97 10.65 -2.01
CA SER A 461 0.61 10.77 -1.45
C SER A 461 0.54 11.65 -0.18
N LEU A 462 1.66 11.83 0.51
CA LEU A 462 1.76 12.72 1.67
C LEU A 462 1.89 14.21 1.29
N LEU A 463 2.20 14.52 0.03
CA LEU A 463 2.23 15.89 -0.52
C LEU A 463 0.83 16.50 -0.69
N ALA A 464 -0.21 15.68 -0.70
CA ALA A 464 -1.57 16.14 -1.01
C ALA A 464 -2.43 16.46 0.23
N VAL A 465 -2.08 15.99 1.44
CA VAL A 465 -3.04 15.94 2.56
C VAL A 465 -2.73 16.90 3.72
N SER A 466 -1.55 17.52 3.84
CA SER A 466 -1.33 18.54 4.91
C SER A 466 -0.07 19.37 4.67
N PRO A 467 -0.04 20.67 5.03
CA PRO A 467 1.09 21.54 4.74
C PRO A 467 2.33 21.13 5.56
N ASP A 468 3.38 20.78 4.83
CA ASP A 468 4.81 20.88 5.15
C ASP A 468 5.42 20.07 6.32
N ARG A 469 4.67 19.58 7.33
CA ARG A 469 5.30 18.98 8.53
C ARG A 469 5.34 17.45 8.63
N HIS A 470 4.36 16.72 8.11
CA HIS A 470 4.34 15.24 8.20
C HIS A 470 5.23 14.51 7.18
N LEU A 471 5.60 15.19 6.09
CA LEU A 471 6.51 14.66 5.07
C LEU A 471 7.97 14.66 5.53
N GLU A 472 8.35 15.70 6.24
CA GLU A 472 9.64 15.85 6.90
C GLU A 472 9.85 14.74 7.94
N TYR A 473 8.81 14.46 8.74
CA TYR A 473 8.74 13.35 9.70
C TYR A 473 9.04 11.98 9.08
N ILE A 474 8.50 11.68 7.89
CA ILE A 474 8.74 10.39 7.21
C ILE A 474 10.13 10.33 6.60
N ARG A 475 10.62 11.44 6.00
CA ARG A 475 12.00 11.51 5.49
C ARG A 475 13.04 11.26 6.59
N CYS A 476 12.80 11.72 7.81
CA CYS A 476 13.68 11.49 8.95
C CYS A 476 13.84 10.01 9.32
N MET A 477 12.81 9.19 9.08
CA MET A 477 12.78 7.79 9.51
C MET A 477 13.09 6.77 8.40
N THR A 478 13.07 7.18 7.12
CA THR A 478 13.28 6.27 5.97
C THR A 478 14.72 6.22 5.44
N GLY A 479 15.65 6.98 6.02
CA GLY A 479 16.99 7.21 5.48
C GLY A 479 18.12 6.27 5.95
N SER A 480 17.86 5.31 6.83
CA SER A 480 18.93 4.45 7.39
C SER A 480 18.35 3.15 7.97
N GLU A 481 19.16 2.09 8.00
CA GLU A 481 18.74 0.76 8.48
C GLU A 481 17.99 0.81 9.84
N PRO A 482 16.82 0.13 9.98
CA PRO A 482 15.88 0.35 11.08
C PRO A 482 16.35 -0.02 12.51
N LEU A 483 17.54 -0.60 12.69
CA LEU A 483 17.86 -1.36 13.91
C LEU A 483 19.02 -0.81 14.76
N ALA A 484 19.74 0.24 14.37
CA ALA A 484 21.01 0.59 15.03
C ALA A 484 21.11 1.99 15.68
N ASN A 485 20.10 2.85 15.59
CA ASN A 485 20.30 4.31 15.79
C ASN A 485 19.57 4.93 16.99
N GLY A 486 18.95 4.14 17.86
CA GLY A 486 18.26 4.64 19.08
C GLY A 486 16.99 5.46 18.83
N ILE A 487 16.47 5.47 17.59
CA ILE A 487 15.16 6.06 17.22
C ILE A 487 14.23 4.92 16.80
N LEU A 488 12.94 5.05 17.10
CA LEU A 488 11.92 4.07 16.72
C LEU A 488 11.87 3.84 15.20
N GLY A 489 11.96 2.58 14.77
CA GLY A 489 11.93 2.24 13.35
C GLY A 489 10.57 2.52 12.72
N PHE A 490 10.54 3.22 11.58
CA PHE A 490 9.35 3.37 10.75
C PHE A 490 9.30 2.27 9.69
N LEU A 491 8.14 1.63 9.56
CA LEU A 491 7.95 0.48 8.67
C LEU A 491 7.11 0.84 7.44
N ALA A 492 6.00 1.55 7.63
CA ALA A 492 5.12 1.97 6.53
C ALA A 492 4.15 3.10 6.96
N ALA A 493 3.54 3.79 6.00
CA ALA A 493 2.34 4.58 6.24
C ALA A 493 1.32 4.41 5.13
N PHE A 494 0.05 4.56 5.47
CA PHE A 494 -1.09 4.39 4.57
C PHE A 494 -2.06 5.55 4.79
N VAL A 495 -2.62 6.08 3.71
CA VAL A 495 -3.70 7.07 3.79
C VAL A 495 -5.00 6.34 3.47
N HIS A 496 -5.92 6.33 4.43
CA HIS A 496 -7.24 5.76 4.22
C HIS A 496 -8.11 6.70 3.36
N PRO A 497 -9.07 6.19 2.58
CA PRO A 497 -9.98 7.01 1.76
C PRO A 497 -10.69 8.16 2.51
N GLN A 498 -10.82 8.06 3.84
CA GLN A 498 -11.37 9.11 4.70
C GLN A 498 -10.31 10.12 5.19
N GLN A 499 -9.16 10.24 4.51
CA GLN A 499 -8.04 11.13 4.83
C GLN A 499 -7.33 10.87 6.17
N ALA A 500 -7.54 9.71 6.80
CA ALA A 500 -6.80 9.32 8.00
C ALA A 500 -5.43 8.74 7.62
N LEU A 501 -4.36 9.28 8.22
CA LEU A 501 -2.99 8.76 8.08
C LEU A 501 -2.75 7.66 9.11
N TYR A 502 -2.48 6.45 8.65
CA TYR A 502 -2.06 5.31 9.44
C TYR A 502 -0.55 5.17 9.32
N GLN A 503 0.14 5.04 10.46
CA GLN A 503 1.58 4.84 10.52
C GLN A 503 1.85 3.48 11.16
N VAL A 504 2.75 2.72 10.55
CA VAL A 504 3.24 1.42 11.03
C VAL A 504 4.69 1.61 11.42
N MET A 505 4.99 1.32 12.67
CA MET A 505 6.30 1.48 13.28
C MET A 505 6.70 0.19 13.98
N GLU A 506 7.97 0.08 14.34
CA GLU A 506 8.46 -0.92 15.29
C GLU A 506 7.61 -0.91 16.58
N LEU A 507 7.34 -2.10 17.12
CA LEU A 507 6.64 -2.23 18.39
C LEU A 507 7.65 -2.15 19.54
N LEU A 508 7.45 -1.22 20.46
CA LEU A 508 8.12 -1.20 21.76
C LEU A 508 7.28 -2.00 22.74
N GLU A 509 7.76 -3.17 23.18
CA GLU A 509 7.03 -4.04 24.12
C GLU A 509 7.17 -3.58 25.58
N GLY A 510 8.19 -2.76 25.88
CA GLY A 510 8.45 -2.24 27.22
C GLY A 510 7.70 -0.95 27.54
N PRO A 511 7.71 -0.52 28.82
CA PRO A 511 7.15 0.77 29.22
C PRO A 511 7.96 1.93 28.62
N ASP A 512 7.36 3.12 28.63
CA ASP A 512 8.14 4.35 28.45
C ASP A 512 8.99 4.67 29.69
N LEU A 513 9.95 5.57 29.55
CA LEU A 513 10.89 5.92 30.61
C LEU A 513 10.18 6.61 31.77
N PHE A 514 9.06 7.33 31.54
CA PHE A 514 8.27 7.90 32.62
C PHE A 514 7.67 6.80 33.50
N ASP A 515 6.95 5.86 32.89
CA ASP A 515 6.32 4.75 33.59
C ASP A 515 7.34 3.87 34.29
N PHE A 516 8.50 3.63 33.65
CA PHE A 516 9.61 2.90 34.27
C PHE A 516 10.13 3.58 35.53
N LEU A 517 10.32 4.91 35.52
CA LEU A 517 10.80 5.65 36.69
C LEU A 517 9.72 5.79 37.76
N ALA A 518 8.45 5.97 37.36
CA ALA A 518 7.31 6.16 38.26
C ALA A 518 7.00 4.93 39.12
N GLN A 519 7.42 3.74 38.68
CA GLN A 519 7.26 2.49 39.42
C GLN A 519 8.38 2.24 40.45
N ARG A 520 9.39 3.11 40.52
CA ARG A 520 10.54 2.90 41.40
C ARG A 520 10.37 3.59 42.75
N SER A 521 10.73 2.87 43.82
CA SER A 521 10.82 3.40 45.17
C SER A 521 12.18 4.03 45.48
N ALA A 522 13.20 3.76 44.65
CA ALA A 522 14.57 4.23 44.81
C ALA A 522 15.20 4.64 43.46
N LYS A 523 16.13 5.60 43.52
CA LYS A 523 16.90 6.05 42.35
C LYS A 523 17.70 4.92 41.71
N LEU A 524 18.04 5.10 40.44
CA LEU A 524 18.90 4.15 39.73
C LEU A 524 20.33 4.20 40.30
N GLU A 525 21.03 3.08 40.18
CA GLU A 525 22.48 3.08 40.32
C GLU A 525 23.07 4.03 39.26
N GLU A 526 24.08 4.80 39.65
CA GLU A 526 24.65 5.84 38.79
C GLU A 526 25.12 5.29 37.44
N ARG A 527 25.72 4.10 37.40
CA ARG A 527 26.15 3.44 36.17
C ARG A 527 24.99 3.10 35.22
N LEU A 528 23.83 2.70 35.77
CA LEU A 528 22.62 2.47 34.99
C LEU A 528 22.04 3.77 34.47
N ALA A 529 22.01 4.81 35.31
CA ALA A 529 21.58 6.14 34.92
C ALA A 529 22.44 6.68 33.77
N ALA A 530 23.77 6.63 33.89
CA ALA A 530 24.71 7.03 32.84
C ALA A 530 24.47 6.26 31.54
N GLY A 531 24.22 4.94 31.61
CA GLY A 531 23.94 4.11 30.45
C GLY A 531 22.63 4.45 29.72
N LEU A 532 21.57 4.80 30.44
CA LEU A 532 20.32 5.30 29.84
C LEU A 532 20.52 6.69 29.24
N VAL A 533 21.18 7.59 29.96
CA VAL A 533 21.47 8.94 29.46
C VAL A 533 22.32 8.89 28.19
N LYS A 534 23.32 8.01 28.13
CA LYS A 534 24.14 7.81 26.93
C LYS A 534 23.30 7.39 25.72
N GLN A 535 22.30 6.53 25.90
CA GLN A 535 21.37 6.15 24.83
C GLN A 535 20.51 7.35 24.37
N MET A 536 19.98 8.15 25.31
CA MET A 536 19.22 9.36 24.98
C MET A 536 20.07 10.38 24.22
N VAL A 537 21.29 10.65 24.67
CA VAL A 537 22.21 11.58 23.99
C VAL A 537 22.56 11.06 22.60
N LYS A 538 22.81 9.75 22.43
CA LYS A 538 23.06 9.15 21.11
C LYS A 538 21.89 9.32 20.15
N ALA A 539 20.66 9.10 20.61
CA ALA A 539 19.46 9.26 19.78
C ALA A 539 19.30 10.71 19.30
N VAL A 540 19.47 11.69 20.20
CA VAL A 540 19.42 13.12 19.84
C VAL A 540 20.59 13.53 18.97
N HIS A 541 21.81 13.01 19.23
CA HIS A 541 22.98 13.24 18.40
C HIS A 541 22.76 12.77 16.97
N PHE A 542 22.23 11.55 16.79
CA PHE A 542 21.88 11.00 15.49
C PHE A 542 20.82 11.87 14.78
N LEU A 543 19.77 12.29 15.51
CA LEU A 543 18.75 13.19 14.97
C LEU A 543 19.34 14.51 14.48
N HIS A 544 20.29 15.08 15.20
CA HIS A 544 20.95 16.34 14.83
C HIS A 544 21.94 16.18 13.68
N ARG A 545 22.82 15.17 13.74
CA ARG A 545 23.99 15.01 12.86
C ARG A 545 23.72 14.26 11.57
N THR A 546 22.87 13.25 11.64
CA THR A 546 22.60 12.37 10.49
C THR A 546 21.30 12.76 9.82
N VAL A 547 20.26 12.97 10.62
CA VAL A 547 18.93 13.31 10.10
C VAL A 547 18.80 14.81 9.79
N GLY A 548 19.43 15.66 10.60
CA GLY A 548 19.30 17.12 10.47
C GLY A 548 17.95 17.64 10.92
N ALA A 549 17.46 17.18 12.07
CA ALA A 549 16.19 17.64 12.66
C ALA A 549 16.34 17.97 14.15
N LEU A 550 15.42 18.79 14.68
CA LEU A 550 15.25 19.06 16.11
C LEU A 550 14.02 18.31 16.61
N HIS A 551 14.06 17.69 17.79
CA HIS A 551 12.93 16.96 18.38
C HIS A 551 11.87 17.90 18.98
N ARG A 552 12.32 18.88 19.77
CA ARG A 552 11.52 19.97 20.37
C ARG A 552 10.50 19.58 21.44
N ASP A 553 10.43 18.32 21.82
CA ASP A 553 9.65 17.81 22.96
C ASP A 553 10.35 16.62 23.65
N ILE A 554 11.62 16.80 24.02
CA ILE A 554 12.36 15.77 24.78
C ILE A 554 11.80 15.69 26.20
N LYS A 555 11.26 14.52 26.56
CA LYS A 555 10.67 14.19 27.86
C LYS A 555 10.69 12.67 28.08
N PRO A 556 10.54 12.18 29.33
CA PRO A 556 10.65 10.74 29.60
C PRO A 556 9.61 9.89 28.86
N GLU A 557 8.40 10.41 28.63
CA GLU A 557 7.34 9.72 27.90
C GLU A 557 7.67 9.44 26.43
N ASN A 558 8.65 10.15 25.86
CA ASN A 558 9.05 9.99 24.46
C ASN A 558 10.25 9.05 24.28
N PHE A 559 10.68 8.36 25.35
CA PHE A 559 11.68 7.30 25.29
C PHE A 559 11.07 5.98 25.76
N GLY A 560 11.17 4.92 24.96
CA GLY A 560 10.53 3.64 25.25
C GLY A 560 11.46 2.45 25.11
N PHE A 561 11.28 1.45 25.94
CA PHE A 561 12.10 0.25 25.93
C PHE A 561 11.62 -0.75 24.86
N ILE A 562 12.54 -1.33 24.09
CA ILE A 562 12.20 -2.34 23.08
C ILE A 562 11.55 -3.59 23.69
N LYS A 563 11.84 -3.88 24.96
CA LYS A 563 11.30 -4.99 25.75
C LYS A 563 11.07 -4.54 27.20
N PRO A 564 10.20 -5.22 27.97
CA PRO A 564 10.06 -4.95 29.39
C PRO A 564 11.39 -5.18 30.14
N PRO A 565 11.85 -4.22 30.98
CA PRO A 565 12.98 -4.45 31.88
C PRO A 565 12.72 -5.60 32.85
N ILE A 566 13.70 -6.49 33.02
CA ILE A 566 13.61 -7.66 33.93
C ILE A 566 14.64 -7.51 35.05
N ALA A 567 14.20 -7.64 36.31
CA ALA A 567 15.09 -7.63 37.47
C ALA A 567 16.21 -8.67 37.31
N GLY A 568 17.44 -8.30 37.66
CA GLY A 568 18.62 -9.15 37.52
C GLY A 568 19.15 -9.28 36.09
N GLN A 569 18.53 -8.64 35.09
CA GLN A 569 19.04 -8.60 33.72
C GLN A 569 19.50 -7.19 33.33
N PRO A 570 20.37 -7.04 32.32
CA PRO A 570 20.67 -5.74 31.73
C PRO A 570 19.40 -5.04 31.23
N LEU A 571 19.38 -3.71 31.31
CA LEU A 571 18.27 -2.93 30.76
C LEU A 571 18.18 -3.13 29.23
N PRO A 572 16.97 -3.33 28.69
CA PRO A 572 16.74 -3.33 27.25
C PRO A 572 17.13 -1.99 26.60
N GLU A 573 17.29 -2.00 25.28
CA GLU A 573 17.56 -0.78 24.51
C GLU A 573 16.40 0.22 24.66
N LEU A 574 16.76 1.49 24.80
CA LEU A 574 15.85 2.62 24.90
C LEU A 574 15.84 3.38 23.57
N LYS A 575 14.66 3.60 23.01
CA LYS A 575 14.47 4.32 21.74
C LYS A 575 13.66 5.59 21.91
N LEU A 576 14.08 6.65 21.23
CA LEU A 576 13.35 7.91 21.09
C LEU A 576 12.20 7.73 20.08
N PHE A 577 11.01 8.18 20.43
CA PHE A 577 9.82 8.18 19.58
C PHE A 577 9.03 9.49 19.72
N ASP A 578 7.93 9.62 18.98
CA ASP A 578 7.06 10.80 18.93
C ASP A 578 7.77 12.09 18.42
N LEU A 579 8.09 12.08 17.13
CA LEU A 579 8.60 13.25 16.40
C LEU A 579 7.47 14.21 15.94
N GLY A 580 6.28 14.19 16.56
CA GLY A 580 5.12 15.00 16.14
C GLY A 580 5.34 16.51 16.22
N LEU A 581 6.33 16.96 17.00
CA LEU A 581 6.73 18.37 17.14
C LEU A 581 8.09 18.69 16.52
N ALA A 582 8.70 17.74 15.82
CA ALA A 582 10.03 17.88 15.25
C ALA A 582 10.09 18.98 14.18
N TRP A 583 11.31 19.47 13.91
CA TRP A 583 11.58 20.50 12.92
C TRP A 583 12.81 20.15 12.10
N VAL A 584 12.68 20.04 10.78
CA VAL A 584 13.82 19.74 9.91
C VAL A 584 14.64 21.00 9.64
N LEU A 585 15.94 20.84 9.72
CA LEU A 585 16.93 21.87 9.44
C LEU A 585 17.27 21.86 7.95
N LYS A 586 17.75 22.99 7.44
CA LYS A 586 18.18 23.09 6.04
C LYS A 586 19.35 22.17 5.70
N ALA A 587 20.15 21.81 6.70
CA ALA A 587 21.26 20.88 6.62
C ALA A 587 21.48 20.24 8.00
N PRO A 588 22.10 19.04 8.07
CA PRO A 588 22.48 18.45 9.35
C PRO A 588 23.41 19.33 10.18
N VAL A 589 23.34 19.17 11.50
CA VAL A 589 24.08 19.98 12.47
C VAL A 589 25.58 19.66 12.39
N THR A 590 26.39 20.66 12.09
CA THR A 590 27.86 20.61 12.16
C THR A 590 28.37 21.16 13.50
N ASP A 591 29.67 21.10 13.76
CA ASP A 591 30.25 21.64 15.00
C ASP A 591 30.09 23.16 15.07
N GLU A 592 30.13 23.85 13.92
CA GLU A 592 29.89 25.28 13.81
C GLU A 592 28.43 25.67 14.08
N THR A 593 27.49 24.75 13.82
CA THR A 593 26.05 25.03 13.90
C THR A 593 25.37 24.40 15.12
N ALA A 594 26.11 23.62 15.93
CA ALA A 594 25.61 22.92 17.11
C ALA A 594 25.05 23.82 18.21
N ARG A 595 25.32 25.14 18.16
CA ARG A 595 24.81 26.13 19.11
C ARG A 595 23.89 27.17 18.49
N ASN A 596 23.56 27.02 17.20
CA ASN A 596 22.72 27.98 16.50
C ASN A 596 21.26 27.93 16.99
N LEU A 597 20.65 29.11 17.11
CA LEU A 597 19.24 29.26 17.42
C LEU A 597 18.47 29.75 16.21
N LEU A 598 17.26 29.23 16.05
CA LEU A 598 16.31 29.61 15.02
C LEU A 598 15.08 30.24 15.66
N ARG A 599 14.52 31.25 15.00
CA ARG A 599 13.25 31.86 15.44
C ARG A 599 12.08 31.06 14.90
N ILE A 600 11.58 30.11 15.69
CA ILE A 600 10.50 29.20 15.31
C ILE A 600 9.40 29.18 16.40
N LYS A 601 8.16 28.88 15.99
CA LYS A 601 6.99 28.92 16.89
C LYS A 601 7.19 28.00 18.09
N ARG A 602 7.13 28.52 19.32
CA ARG A 602 7.22 27.75 20.58
C ARG A 602 6.28 26.53 20.62
N CYS A 603 6.82 25.36 21.01
CA CYS A 603 6.09 24.13 21.31
C CYS A 603 6.86 23.29 22.35
N GLY A 604 6.26 22.18 22.79
CA GLY A 604 6.84 21.23 23.75
C GLY A 604 6.14 21.23 25.10
N THR A 605 6.68 20.46 26.05
CA THR A 605 6.17 20.33 27.42
C THR A 605 6.87 21.31 28.35
N ALA A 606 6.09 22.19 29.01
CA ALA A 606 6.61 23.39 29.70
C ALA A 606 7.74 23.12 30.73
N CYS A 607 7.68 22.01 31.46
CA CYS A 607 8.68 21.64 32.47
C CYS A 607 10.04 21.19 31.88
N TYR A 608 10.08 20.88 30.58
CA TYR A 608 11.26 20.39 29.87
C TYR A 608 11.78 21.42 28.84
N MET A 609 11.08 22.53 28.64
CA MET A 609 11.47 23.58 27.69
C MET A 609 12.70 24.36 28.17
N ALA A 610 13.67 24.55 27.28
CA ALA A 610 14.84 25.38 27.53
C ALA A 610 14.50 26.87 27.72
N PRO A 611 15.34 27.65 28.45
CA PRO A 611 15.11 29.08 28.70
C PRO A 611 14.82 29.91 27.44
N GLU A 612 15.54 29.63 26.35
CA GLU A 612 15.45 30.35 25.06
C GLU A 612 14.15 30.05 24.28
N VAL A 613 13.55 28.87 24.48
CA VAL A 613 12.28 28.45 23.86
C VAL A 613 11.13 29.34 24.31
N TRP A 614 11.21 29.86 25.53
CA TRP A 614 10.25 30.81 26.08
C TRP A 614 10.30 32.22 25.46
N ASP A 615 11.35 32.53 24.69
CA ASP A 615 11.49 33.77 23.92
C ASP A 615 11.27 33.56 22.41
N GLY A 616 10.84 32.35 22.01
CA GLY A 616 10.58 32.01 20.61
C GLY A 616 11.83 31.64 19.81
N ASN A 617 12.92 31.31 20.48
CA ASN A 617 14.15 30.78 19.89
C ASN A 617 14.27 29.28 20.17
N THR A 618 14.72 28.49 19.21
CA THR A 618 14.91 27.04 19.41
C THR A 618 16.05 26.57 18.51
N GLY A 619 16.89 25.68 18.99
CA GLY A 619 17.99 25.10 18.23
C GLY A 619 18.44 23.76 18.82
N PRO A 620 19.54 23.19 18.32
CA PRO A 620 20.12 21.99 18.91
C PRO A 620 20.33 22.07 20.44
N PRO A 621 20.80 23.20 21.01
CA PRO A 621 20.92 23.34 22.47
C PRO A 621 19.62 23.15 23.24
N SER A 622 18.47 23.42 22.61
CA SER A 622 17.16 23.30 23.26
C SER A 622 16.75 21.84 23.47
N ASP A 623 17.10 20.93 22.55
CA ASP A 623 16.91 19.49 22.76
C ASP A 623 17.89 18.96 23.81
N VAL A 624 19.14 19.47 23.80
CA VAL A 624 20.17 19.09 24.79
C VAL A 624 19.72 19.46 26.21
N TRP A 625 19.11 20.64 26.39
CA TRP A 625 18.51 21.02 27.66
C TRP A 625 17.42 20.03 28.10
N GLY A 626 16.53 19.64 27.17
CA GLY A 626 15.50 18.64 27.45
C GLY A 626 16.10 17.31 27.92
N VAL A 627 17.16 16.85 27.26
CA VAL A 627 17.93 15.67 27.72
C VAL A 627 18.48 15.92 29.12
N GLY A 628 19.05 17.09 29.42
CA GLY A 628 19.53 17.45 30.76
C GLY A 628 18.47 17.36 31.86
N VAL A 629 17.24 17.83 31.58
CA VAL A 629 16.13 17.72 32.53
C VAL A 629 15.77 16.26 32.77
N VAL A 630 15.67 15.46 31.71
CA VAL A 630 15.40 14.01 31.82
C VAL A 630 16.55 13.30 32.56
N SER A 631 17.80 13.63 32.28
CA SER A 631 18.98 13.08 32.95
C SER A 631 19.01 13.41 34.45
N TYR A 632 18.61 14.62 34.84
CA TYR A 632 18.48 14.98 36.26
C TYR A 632 17.46 14.08 36.96
N ILE A 633 16.30 13.85 36.32
CA ILE A 633 15.25 12.97 36.83
C ILE A 633 15.70 11.51 36.89
N VAL A 634 16.35 10.99 35.84
CA VAL A 634 16.87 9.61 35.80
C VAL A 634 17.87 9.34 36.93
N THR A 635 18.72 10.32 37.23
CA THR A 635 19.79 10.20 38.24
C THR A 635 19.28 10.36 39.69
N SER A 636 18.18 11.09 39.91
CA SER A 636 17.74 11.47 41.28
C SER A 636 16.30 11.13 41.64
N LEU A 637 15.43 10.89 40.65
CA LEU A 637 13.97 10.89 40.75
C LEU A 637 13.38 12.24 41.21
N GLU A 638 14.15 13.32 41.11
CA GLU A 638 13.72 14.69 41.42
C GLU A 638 13.61 15.53 40.14
N VAL A 639 12.85 16.62 40.18
CA VAL A 639 12.72 17.57 39.06
C VAL A 639 13.58 18.80 39.34
N PRO A 640 14.43 19.26 38.41
CA PRO A 640 15.34 20.38 38.66
C PRO A 640 14.61 21.72 38.82
N PHE A 641 15.33 22.73 39.30
CA PHE A 641 14.87 24.13 39.45
C PHE A 641 13.61 24.33 40.33
N LYS A 642 13.26 23.33 41.17
CA LYS A 642 12.03 23.33 41.98
C LYS A 642 10.78 23.60 41.14
N LEU A 643 10.74 23.07 39.91
CA LEU A 643 9.65 23.35 38.97
C LEU A 643 8.28 22.94 39.49
N MET A 644 8.24 21.95 40.39
CA MET A 644 7.00 21.46 41.00
C MET A 644 6.39 22.44 42.01
N GLU A 645 7.22 23.29 42.62
CA GLU A 645 6.80 24.32 43.57
C GLU A 645 6.52 25.67 42.87
N ALA A 646 6.96 25.80 41.62
CA ALA A 646 6.91 27.05 40.89
C ALA A 646 5.54 27.32 40.27
N LYS A 647 4.95 28.48 40.58
CA LYS A 647 3.71 28.95 39.94
C LYS A 647 3.86 29.18 38.43
N GLN A 648 5.07 29.52 37.98
CA GLN A 648 5.39 29.77 36.57
C GLN A 648 6.70 29.07 36.20
N PRO A 649 6.66 27.96 35.43
CA PRO A 649 7.86 27.23 35.02
C PRO A 649 8.91 28.12 34.33
N LYS A 650 8.47 29.05 33.47
CA LYS A 650 9.36 30.03 32.80
C LYS A 650 10.24 30.80 33.77
N VAL A 651 9.67 31.26 34.89
CA VAL A 651 10.39 32.06 35.89
C VAL A 651 11.40 31.16 36.61
N ALA A 652 10.95 30.01 37.13
CA ALA A 652 11.82 29.08 37.85
C ALA A 652 13.01 28.60 37.03
N ILE A 653 12.80 28.23 35.76
CA ILE A 653 13.87 27.82 34.83
C ILE A 653 14.92 28.92 34.68
N ARG A 654 14.53 30.20 34.69
CA ARG A 654 15.45 31.33 34.55
C ARG A 654 16.14 31.71 35.84
N THR A 655 15.42 31.72 36.96
CA THR A 655 15.91 32.34 38.20
C THR A 655 16.49 31.34 39.19
N ASN A 656 15.93 30.14 39.29
CA ASN A 656 16.33 29.18 40.32
C ASN A 656 17.67 28.52 39.92
N PRO A 657 18.63 28.38 40.85
CA PRO A 657 19.87 27.64 40.56
C PRO A 657 19.58 26.15 40.40
N LEU A 658 20.43 25.46 39.62
CA LEU A 658 20.50 24.01 39.67
C LEU A 658 21.04 23.62 41.07
N SER A 659 20.45 22.62 41.70
CA SER A 659 20.81 22.23 43.07
C SER A 659 20.98 20.71 43.17
N PHE A 660 21.96 20.29 43.96
CA PHE A 660 22.27 18.90 44.27
C PHE A 660 22.32 18.66 45.79
N GLU A 661 21.63 19.51 46.57
CA GLU A 661 21.71 19.49 48.04
C GLU A 661 20.84 18.41 48.71
N SER A 662 19.89 17.83 47.97
CA SER A 662 18.96 16.84 48.50
C SER A 662 19.65 15.50 48.82
N HIS A 663 18.99 14.66 49.61
CA HIS A 663 19.52 13.34 49.96
C HIS A 663 19.71 12.44 48.73
N ALA A 664 18.99 12.70 47.63
CA ALA A 664 19.11 11.92 46.39
C ALA A 664 20.52 12.01 45.77
N TRP A 665 21.31 13.05 46.06
CA TRP A 665 22.60 13.32 45.42
C TRP A 665 23.83 12.94 46.25
N ARG A 666 23.67 12.48 47.50
CA ARG A 666 24.80 12.23 48.44
C ARG A 666 25.86 11.25 47.93
N ASN A 667 25.44 10.27 47.12
CA ASN A 667 26.31 9.23 46.56
C ASN A 667 26.40 9.32 45.03
N THR A 668 26.26 10.52 44.48
CA THR A 668 26.41 10.79 43.05
C THR A 668 27.76 11.45 42.81
N SER A 669 28.53 10.96 41.83
CA SER A 669 29.86 11.47 41.51
C SER A 669 29.86 12.96 41.11
N ASP A 670 31.02 13.61 41.26
CA ASP A 670 31.17 15.00 40.80
C ASP A 670 31.15 15.09 39.27
N ASP A 671 31.62 14.08 38.56
CA ASP A 671 31.53 14.01 37.09
C ASP A 671 30.06 14.00 36.61
N ALA A 672 29.17 13.30 37.30
CA ALA A 672 27.74 13.30 37.00
C ALA A 672 27.11 14.69 37.21
N LYS A 673 27.51 15.38 38.28
CA LYS A 673 27.01 16.74 38.58
C LYS A 673 27.52 17.74 37.56
N GLN A 674 28.81 17.72 37.23
CA GLN A 674 29.42 18.57 36.21
C GLN A 674 28.79 18.33 34.82
N PHE A 675 28.51 17.07 34.49
CA PHE A 675 27.79 16.74 33.26
C PHE A 675 26.40 17.38 33.21
N LEU A 676 25.63 17.27 34.29
CA LEU A 676 24.29 17.87 34.39
C LEU A 676 24.34 19.40 34.38
N GLU A 677 25.32 20.02 35.04
CA GLU A 677 25.56 21.46 34.98
C GLU A 677 25.83 21.91 33.54
N GLY A 678 26.61 21.16 32.77
CA GLY A 678 26.89 21.46 31.37
C GLY A 678 25.69 21.29 30.43
N LEU A 679 24.83 20.28 30.64
CA LEU A 679 23.58 20.12 29.86
C LEU A 679 22.52 21.16 30.22
N LEU A 680 22.48 21.57 31.49
CA LEU A 680 21.51 22.50 32.05
C LEU A 680 22.06 23.92 32.23
N ASP A 681 23.12 24.26 31.50
CA ASP A 681 23.59 25.64 31.37
C ASP A 681 22.48 26.48 30.74
N LYS A 682 22.10 27.57 31.40
CA LYS A 682 21.01 28.44 30.93
C LYS A 682 21.41 29.21 29.68
N GLU A 683 22.70 29.39 29.43
CA GLU A 683 23.23 30.06 28.26
C GLU A 683 23.46 29.07 27.11
N PRO A 684 22.70 29.14 26.00
CA PRO A 684 22.79 28.17 24.91
C PRO A 684 24.17 28.14 24.22
N THR A 685 24.91 29.26 24.26
CA THR A 685 26.23 29.39 23.61
C THR A 685 27.36 28.71 24.37
N THR A 686 27.19 28.43 25.66
CA THR A 686 28.16 27.71 26.50
C THR A 686 27.68 26.32 26.91
N ARG A 687 26.38 26.04 26.78
CA ARG A 687 25.80 24.70 26.96
C ARG A 687 26.54 23.65 26.16
N LEU A 688 26.69 22.46 26.75
CA LEU A 688 27.28 21.30 26.08
C LEU A 688 26.50 21.00 24.79
N THR A 689 27.23 20.57 23.76
CA THR A 689 26.61 19.96 22.58
C THR A 689 26.40 18.46 22.81
N THR A 690 25.66 17.79 21.92
CA THR A 690 25.56 16.32 21.99
C THR A 690 26.91 15.62 21.78
N ALA A 691 27.82 16.21 21.00
CA ALA A 691 29.18 15.70 20.81
C ALA A 691 30.02 15.85 22.09
N ASP A 692 30.01 17.04 22.70
CA ASP A 692 30.71 17.29 23.97
C ASP A 692 30.16 16.39 25.09
N ALA A 693 28.84 16.22 25.14
CA ALA A 693 28.17 15.35 26.10
C ALA A 693 28.60 13.88 25.94
N LEU A 694 28.71 13.37 24.70
CA LEU A 694 29.18 12.00 24.46
C LEU A 694 30.67 11.83 24.80
N ALA A 695 31.47 12.90 24.72
CA ALA A 695 32.89 12.90 25.05
C ALA A 695 33.17 13.03 26.56
N HIS A 696 32.21 13.50 27.36
CA HIS A 696 32.37 13.75 28.80
C HIS A 696 32.76 12.50 29.60
N ASP A 697 33.59 12.64 30.63
CA ASP A 697 34.17 11.53 31.41
C ASP A 697 33.10 10.62 32.05
N TRP A 698 32.02 11.21 32.58
CA TRP A 698 30.85 10.46 33.08
C TRP A 698 30.25 9.46 32.06
N MET A 699 30.42 9.72 30.75
CA MET A 699 29.97 8.82 29.67
C MET A 699 31.02 7.79 29.25
N GLN A 700 32.30 7.99 29.58
CA GLN A 700 33.41 7.16 29.12
C GLN A 700 33.64 5.90 29.97
N ASP A 701 33.26 5.88 31.26
CA ASP A 701 33.45 4.71 32.15
C ASP A 701 32.45 3.55 31.90
N THR A 702 31.68 3.62 30.81
CA THR A 702 30.63 2.64 30.46
C THR A 702 31.14 1.55 29.50
N ARG A 703 32.09 0.71 29.94
CA ARG A 703 32.51 -0.47 29.16
C ARG A 703 31.39 -1.52 29.09
N MET A 704 30.82 -1.67 27.89
CA MET A 704 30.00 -2.75 27.31
C MET A 704 29.23 -3.65 28.28
N GLY A 705 28.05 -3.20 28.69
CA GLY A 705 27.05 -3.96 29.45
C GLY A 705 26.44 -3.12 30.56
N LEU A 706 25.14 -2.82 30.46
CA LEU A 706 24.38 -2.28 31.58
C LEU A 706 24.42 -3.34 32.70
N PRO A 707 24.84 -3.00 33.94
CA PRO A 707 24.81 -3.97 35.03
C PRO A 707 23.38 -4.51 35.25
N PRO A 708 23.22 -5.67 35.89
CA PRO A 708 21.91 -6.21 36.24
C PRO A 708 21.07 -5.19 37.03
N ILE A 709 19.79 -5.06 36.71
CA ILE A 709 18.85 -4.27 37.52
C ILE A 709 18.77 -4.89 38.93
N ALA A 710 19.07 -4.14 39.99
CA ALA A 710 18.91 -4.61 41.36
C ALA A 710 17.43 -4.97 41.66
N GLU A 711 17.18 -6.02 42.46
CA GLU A 711 15.86 -6.65 42.74
C GLU A 711 14.77 -5.74 43.37
N GLY A 712 14.99 -4.44 43.50
CA GLY A 712 14.06 -3.47 44.10
C GLY A 712 12.84 -3.09 43.24
N ILE A 713 12.22 -4.04 42.52
CA ILE A 713 10.93 -3.85 41.81
C ILE A 713 9.74 -4.33 42.68
N ARG A 714 9.96 -4.67 43.96
CA ARG A 714 8.85 -5.14 44.82
C ARG A 714 7.95 -4.00 45.25
N ALA A 715 6.71 -4.07 44.81
CA ALA A 715 5.57 -3.46 45.48
C ALA A 715 5.10 -4.40 46.59
N GLU A 716 5.74 -4.38 47.77
CA GLU A 716 5.13 -4.92 49.00
C GLU A 716 5.51 -4.07 50.23
N ASP A 717 4.45 -3.55 50.86
CA ASP A 717 4.20 -3.16 52.25
C ASP A 717 5.17 -2.31 53.11
N GLU A 718 4.54 -1.25 53.65
CA GLU A 718 4.81 -0.47 54.86
C GLU A 718 6.23 -0.45 55.46
N ALA A 719 7.01 0.59 55.12
CA ALA A 719 7.63 1.51 56.09
C ALA A 719 8.38 2.67 55.39
N GLY A 720 7.99 3.91 55.70
CA GLY A 720 8.93 5.04 55.88
C GLY A 720 9.67 5.69 54.70
N GLY A 721 9.46 5.33 53.43
CA GLY A 721 10.11 6.00 52.29
C GLY A 721 9.26 7.09 51.62
N GLN A 722 9.45 8.37 51.96
CA GLN A 722 8.69 9.50 51.36
C GLN A 722 9.02 9.78 49.88
N GLY A 723 10.06 9.18 49.28
CA GLY A 723 10.51 9.50 47.91
C GLY A 723 9.56 9.06 46.79
N GLY A 724 9.18 7.77 46.73
CA GLY A 724 8.41 7.19 45.61
C GLY A 724 6.96 7.69 45.50
N LYS A 725 6.29 7.96 46.64
CA LYS A 725 4.93 8.53 46.65
C LYS A 725 4.87 9.99 46.20
N THR A 726 6.02 10.69 46.18
CA THR A 726 6.12 12.10 45.82
C THR A 726 6.25 12.27 44.30
N PHE A 727 6.97 11.38 43.60
CA PHE A 727 7.10 11.42 42.14
C PHE A 727 5.77 11.17 41.42
N GLN A 728 4.99 10.15 41.83
CA GLN A 728 3.66 9.85 41.27
C GLN A 728 2.61 10.97 41.46
N LYS A 729 2.77 11.82 42.48
CA LYS A 729 1.87 12.96 42.75
C LYS A 729 2.35 14.27 42.15
N ALA A 730 3.62 14.35 41.73
CA ALA A 730 4.25 15.60 41.34
C ALA A 730 3.93 15.95 39.89
N LEU A 731 4.14 15.08 38.91
CA LEU A 731 4.05 15.46 37.51
C LEU A 731 2.58 15.52 37.03
N PRO A 732 2.15 16.59 36.33
CA PRO A 732 0.79 16.69 35.83
C PRO A 732 0.55 15.60 34.78
N SER A 733 -0.13 14.53 35.19
CA SER A 733 -0.64 13.52 34.27
C SER A 733 -1.79 14.11 33.46
N LEU A 734 -1.74 13.94 32.13
CA LEU A 734 -2.99 13.82 31.38
C LEU A 734 -3.74 12.59 31.96
N PRO A 735 -5.08 12.63 32.09
CA PRO A 735 -5.82 11.54 32.71
C PRO A 735 -5.55 10.20 32.01
N PRO A 736 -5.49 9.07 32.74
CA PRO A 736 -5.06 7.78 32.23
C PRO A 736 -5.96 7.28 31.09
N LYS A 737 -5.33 6.65 30.07
CA LYS A 737 -5.96 6.12 28.84
C LYS A 737 -7.02 5.01 29.07
N SER A 738 -7.26 4.57 30.30
CA SER A 738 -8.08 3.39 30.64
C SER A 738 -9.59 3.63 30.83
N LYS A 739 -10.13 4.83 30.55
CA LYS A 739 -11.59 5.10 30.56
C LYS A 739 -12.17 5.55 29.22
N ARG A 740 -11.81 4.87 28.13
CA ARG A 740 -12.65 4.81 26.93
C ARG A 740 -13.14 3.37 26.75
N SER A 741 -14.12 2.99 27.54
CA SER A 741 -14.95 1.83 27.26
C SER A 741 -15.99 2.21 26.20
N GLU A 742 -16.16 1.33 25.23
CA GLU A 742 -17.26 1.27 24.28
C GLU A 742 -18.61 1.43 25.00
N ALA A 743 -19.31 2.54 24.78
CA ALA A 743 -20.77 2.66 24.87
C ALA A 743 -21.22 4.07 24.46
N GLY A 744 -22.17 4.16 23.53
CA GLY A 744 -23.12 5.28 23.46
C GLY A 744 -22.83 6.37 22.43
N PHE A 745 -23.37 6.18 21.23
CA PHE A 745 -23.81 7.29 20.38
C PHE A 745 -25.07 7.94 21.01
N PHE A 746 -25.19 9.27 20.86
CA PHE A 746 -26.34 10.16 21.11
C PHE A 746 -26.62 10.73 22.53
N GLU A 747 -26.80 12.06 22.50
CA GLU A 747 -27.56 12.98 23.37
C GLU A 747 -26.93 13.73 24.57
N SER A 748 -26.84 15.05 24.33
CA SER A 748 -27.15 16.19 25.22
C SER A 748 -26.26 16.48 26.43
N MET A 749 -25.58 17.64 26.37
CA MET A 749 -25.71 18.71 27.37
C MET A 749 -25.05 19.98 26.85
N THR A 750 -25.89 20.94 26.51
CA THR A 750 -25.63 22.37 26.44
C THR A 750 -25.08 22.88 27.77
N TYR A 751 -23.95 23.59 27.81
CA TYR A 751 -23.68 24.63 28.80
C TYR A 751 -22.71 25.71 28.26
N ALA A 752 -22.97 26.93 28.72
CA ALA A 752 -22.63 28.25 28.16
C ALA A 752 -21.14 28.67 28.22
N PRO A 753 -20.73 29.70 27.44
CA PRO A 753 -19.37 30.23 27.43
C PRO A 753 -19.15 31.16 28.63
N SER A 754 -18.14 30.89 29.46
CA SER A 754 -17.61 31.85 30.42
C SER A 754 -16.27 32.42 29.94
N SER A 755 -16.29 33.74 29.86
CA SER A 755 -15.23 34.71 29.62
C SER A 755 -14.02 34.56 30.54
N TYR A 756 -12.81 34.56 29.96
CA TYR A 756 -11.64 35.26 30.51
C TYR A 756 -10.73 35.69 29.36
N PHE A 757 -11.05 36.86 28.79
CA PHE A 757 -10.08 37.71 28.11
C PHE A 757 -9.37 38.52 29.20
N CYS A 758 -8.05 38.50 29.24
CA CYS A 758 -7.28 39.61 29.81
C CYS A 758 -6.64 40.36 28.65
N ASP A 759 -7.17 41.55 28.41
CA ASP A 759 -6.51 42.63 27.71
C ASP A 759 -5.17 42.95 28.38
N VAL A 760 -4.16 43.28 27.57
CA VAL A 760 -3.05 44.11 28.03
C VAL A 760 -2.99 45.30 27.09
N ASP A 761 -3.28 46.45 27.69
CA ASP A 761 -3.34 47.78 27.11
C ASP A 761 -2.09 48.16 26.34
N ALA A 762 -2.34 48.82 25.20
CA ALA A 762 -1.41 49.70 24.53
C ALA A 762 -1.80 51.16 24.84
N SER A 763 -0.80 51.95 25.26
CA SER A 763 -0.70 53.43 25.34
C SER A 763 -0.10 53.79 26.71
N SER A 764 0.89 54.66 26.89
CA SER A 764 1.43 55.85 26.19
C SER A 764 2.84 56.08 26.79
N GLY A 765 3.79 56.87 26.28
CA GLY A 765 3.90 57.86 25.22
C GLY A 765 5.33 58.45 25.24
N SER A 766 5.57 59.40 24.33
CA SER A 766 6.81 60.14 23.99
C SER A 766 7.94 59.36 23.32
#